data_AF-A0A925VIG3-F1
#
_entry.id   AF-A0A925VIG3-F1
#
_cell.length_a   1.000
_cell.length_b   1.000
_cell.length_c   1.000
_cell.angle_alpha   90.00
_cell.angle_beta   90.00
_cell.angle_gamma   90.00
#
_symmetry.space_group_name_H-M   'P 1'
#
loop_
_entity.id
_entity.type
_entity.pdbx_description
1 polymer ?
#
loop_
_entity_poly.entity_id
_entity_poly.type
_entity_poly.pdbx_seq_one_letter_code
_entity_poly.pdbx_strand_id
1 'polypeptide(L)'
;SPILTDAQLAALRRFDDPMLKVATVSALVKIENAELRIEKGTQQPSQFSILNSQFQRALDRVCAEAEAAARAGTGALIISDRGVDAEHMALPALMALGAVHHHLLRTGLRSRLSLVVESGEPREVHHFACLIGYGAEAINPYLALASVRTIAAEREELAQRSANGPSLRAANGTQPAPAAPAEEGAPGTEEDPRAWTLIHEAEQHFIHAVEKGLLKVMSKMGIATLDSYCGAQIFESLGLNPDVIERCFAGTPGKVGGIGFDKLAQDVFARHARAFPTAERAPQAAGGGLHNPGFYKFKKDGEYHAFSPQVVHALHKAVQTAGADNGQWDEGYARYRAYAELVQGRPPTEPRDLLELLPAGEAVPLDEVEPIEAITRRFSSAAMSHGSTSAEAHETLSIAMNRLGGMSNSGEGGESPARYHDERNSRIKQVASGRFGVTPAYLASADELQIKMAQGSKPGEGGQLPGHKVNAEIAAIRHTVAGVALISPPPHHDIYSIEDLAQLIYDLKQVNPNARVSVKLVAEAGVGTVAAGVAKGYADVIHISGHNGGTGASPLSSIKNAGVPWELGLAETQQTLALNNLRGRVRLRADGGFKTGRDVVVAALLGADEYSFGTAALVAEGCIMARACHANTCPVGIATQRQDLRAKFPGKPEMIIAFFRYVAQEIRETLAALGLRSLEEAVGRTDLLRQRLSGYGPADTLDLTPVLGAATFVGQRALRHGGERNPLPAEKDCLNDRLQHDARGALSGRGPVDLSYRIVNCDRTVGARL
;
A
#
# COMPACT_ATOMS: atom_id res chain seq x y z
N SER A 1 -4.56 -21.69 -18.48
CA SER A 1 -4.22 -21.30 -17.12
C SER A 1 -2.74 -21.56 -16.86
N PRO A 2 -2.02 -20.71 -16.11
CA PRO A 2 -0.74 -21.08 -15.52
C PRO A 2 -0.89 -21.93 -14.25
N ILE A 3 -2.12 -22.12 -13.74
CA ILE A 3 -2.37 -22.91 -12.53
C ILE A 3 -2.74 -24.33 -12.94
N LEU A 4 -2.02 -25.31 -12.41
CA LEU A 4 -2.20 -26.74 -12.70
C LEU A 4 -2.85 -27.46 -11.52
N THR A 5 -3.89 -28.25 -11.80
CA THR A 5 -4.42 -29.23 -10.84
C THR A 5 -3.44 -30.39 -10.65
N ASP A 6 -3.60 -31.17 -9.57
CA ASP A 6 -2.79 -32.38 -9.35
C ASP A 6 -2.91 -33.37 -10.53
N ALA A 7 -4.10 -33.46 -11.13
CA ALA A 7 -4.35 -34.31 -12.30
C ALA A 7 -3.64 -33.79 -13.56
N GLN A 8 -3.62 -32.47 -13.79
CA GLN A 8 -2.90 -31.86 -14.92
C GLN A 8 -1.38 -32.02 -14.77
N LEU A 9 -0.83 -31.85 -13.57
CA LEU A 9 0.60 -32.08 -13.33
C LEU A 9 0.96 -33.58 -13.46
N ALA A 10 0.08 -34.48 -13.02
CA ALA A 10 0.26 -35.92 -13.20
C ALA A 10 0.20 -36.33 -14.69
N ALA A 11 -0.66 -35.69 -15.49
CA ALA A 11 -0.69 -35.87 -16.94
C ALA A 11 0.60 -35.36 -17.61
N LEU A 12 1.09 -34.17 -17.22
CA LEU A 12 2.37 -33.63 -17.70
C LEU A 12 3.54 -34.57 -17.39
N ARG A 13 3.62 -35.13 -16.17
CA ARG A 13 4.64 -36.13 -15.79
C ARG A 13 4.61 -37.42 -16.61
N ARG A 14 3.46 -37.75 -17.22
CA ARG A 14 3.24 -38.96 -18.03
C ARG A 14 3.23 -38.64 -19.53
N PHE A 15 3.56 -37.42 -19.92
CA PHE A 15 3.51 -36.99 -21.31
C PHE A 15 4.67 -37.62 -22.09
N ASP A 16 4.36 -38.64 -22.88
CA ASP A 16 5.34 -39.46 -23.62
C ASP A 16 5.51 -38.93 -25.05
N ASP A 17 6.02 -37.71 -25.16
CA ASP A 17 6.40 -37.09 -26.43
C ASP A 17 7.93 -36.94 -26.49
N PRO A 18 8.63 -37.48 -27.51
CA PRO A 18 10.08 -37.32 -27.67
C PRO A 18 10.58 -35.87 -27.68
N MET A 19 9.72 -34.90 -28.05
CA MET A 19 10.01 -33.47 -28.07
C MET A 19 9.73 -32.76 -26.72
N LEU A 20 8.95 -33.36 -25.81
CA LEU A 20 8.60 -32.78 -24.51
C LEU A 20 8.89 -33.75 -23.35
N LYS A 21 10.16 -34.12 -23.19
CA LYS A 21 10.63 -34.88 -22.02
C LYS A 21 10.44 -34.06 -20.74
N VAL A 22 9.85 -34.67 -19.71
CA VAL A 22 9.61 -34.02 -18.41
C VAL A 22 10.51 -34.63 -17.33
N ALA A 23 11.19 -33.79 -16.56
CA ALA A 23 11.96 -34.20 -15.38
C ALA A 23 11.42 -33.53 -14.10
N THR A 24 11.67 -34.13 -12.94
CA THR A 24 11.38 -33.52 -11.63
C THR A 24 12.65 -33.41 -10.81
N VAL A 25 12.90 -32.24 -10.24
CA VAL A 25 14.00 -31.93 -9.31
C VAL A 25 13.40 -31.64 -7.94
N SER A 26 13.92 -32.31 -6.92
CA SER A 26 13.46 -32.12 -5.54
C SER A 26 14.06 -30.87 -4.93
N ALA A 27 13.23 -29.97 -4.42
CA ALA A 27 13.61 -28.79 -3.64
C ALA A 27 13.74 -29.07 -2.12
N LEU A 28 13.75 -30.35 -1.73
CA LEU A 28 13.91 -30.75 -0.33
C LEU A 28 15.35 -30.58 0.17
N VAL A 29 15.45 -30.20 1.44
CA VAL A 29 16.68 -30.11 2.23
C VAL A 29 16.59 -31.16 3.35
N LYS A 30 17.48 -32.15 3.30
CA LYS A 30 17.60 -33.14 4.37
C LYS A 30 18.23 -32.49 5.61
N ILE A 31 17.61 -32.68 6.76
CA ILE A 31 18.08 -32.16 8.05
C ILE A 31 19.11 -33.15 8.61
N GLU A 32 20.39 -32.90 8.36
CA GLU A 32 21.48 -33.75 8.88
C GLU A 32 21.81 -33.35 10.34
N ASN A 33 22.05 -34.34 11.20
CA ASN A 33 22.19 -34.30 12.67
C ASN A 33 20.90 -34.12 13.50
N ALA A 34 20.57 -35.17 14.25
CA ALA A 34 19.50 -35.17 15.26
C ALA A 34 19.79 -34.27 16.48
N GLU A 35 21.03 -33.81 16.66
CA GLU A 35 21.44 -32.94 17.79
C GLU A 35 20.95 -31.49 17.66
N LEU A 36 20.33 -31.09 16.53
CA LEU A 36 19.49 -29.88 16.45
C LEU A 36 18.24 -29.92 17.38
N ARG A 37 18.05 -31.01 18.14
CA ARG A 37 16.87 -31.26 18.99
C ARG A 37 17.07 -30.93 20.49
N ILE A 38 18.28 -30.60 20.96
CA ILE A 38 18.63 -30.40 22.39
C ILE A 38 19.66 -29.24 22.48
N GLU A 39 19.82 -28.38 23.50
CA GLU A 39 19.25 -28.21 24.86
C GLU A 39 18.30 -26.98 24.99
N LYS A 40 18.12 -26.45 26.22
CA LYS A 40 17.57 -25.12 26.55
C LYS A 40 18.70 -24.10 26.79
N GLY A 41 18.58 -22.90 26.23
CA GLY A 41 19.21 -21.69 26.77
C GLY A 41 20.48 -21.17 26.10
N THR A 42 21.18 -21.98 25.31
CA THR A 42 22.42 -21.59 24.61
C THR A 42 22.39 -21.99 23.14
N GLN A 43 21.91 -21.08 22.28
CA GLN A 43 22.01 -21.23 20.83
C GLN A 43 23.49 -21.18 20.40
N GLN A 44 24.08 -22.30 20.00
CA GLN A 44 25.50 -22.31 19.59
C GLN A 44 25.67 -21.87 18.13
N PRO A 45 26.61 -20.93 17.82
CA PRO A 45 26.84 -20.45 16.45
C PRO A 45 27.17 -21.54 15.42
N SER A 46 27.75 -22.66 15.87
CA SER A 46 28.09 -23.83 15.05
C SER A 46 26.86 -24.48 14.38
N GLN A 47 25.71 -24.53 15.07
CA GLN A 47 24.50 -25.19 14.58
C GLN A 47 23.86 -24.43 13.40
N PHE A 48 23.81 -23.11 13.46
CA PHE A 48 23.27 -22.28 12.38
C PHE A 48 24.17 -22.28 11.13
N SER A 49 25.50 -22.40 11.32
CA SER A 49 26.45 -22.56 10.21
C SER A 49 26.19 -23.86 9.42
N ILE A 50 25.92 -24.97 10.12
CA ILE A 50 25.57 -26.25 9.49
C ILE A 50 24.25 -26.15 8.71
N LEU A 51 23.21 -25.57 9.30
CA LEU A 51 21.90 -25.41 8.67
C LEU A 51 21.98 -24.52 7.41
N ASN A 52 22.68 -23.38 7.49
CA ASN A 52 22.97 -22.53 6.34
C ASN A 52 23.70 -23.30 5.24
N SER A 53 24.72 -24.08 5.61
CA SER A 53 25.48 -24.90 4.67
C SER A 53 24.62 -25.98 3.98
N GLN A 54 23.73 -26.66 4.70
CA GLN A 54 22.76 -27.61 4.13
C GLN A 54 21.82 -26.93 3.13
N PHE A 55 21.30 -25.75 3.51
CA PHE A 55 20.37 -24.97 2.69
C PHE A 55 21.03 -24.49 1.39
N GLN A 56 22.26 -23.98 1.46
CA GLN A 56 23.02 -23.58 0.27
C GLN A 56 23.43 -24.78 -0.60
N ARG A 57 23.88 -25.90 -0.01
CA ARG A 57 24.14 -27.14 -0.76
C ARG A 57 22.91 -27.62 -1.52
N ALA A 58 21.71 -27.47 -0.95
CA ALA A 58 20.47 -27.83 -1.63
C ALA A 58 20.15 -26.90 -2.82
N LEU A 59 20.42 -25.59 -2.71
CA LEU A 59 20.31 -24.66 -3.84
C LEU A 59 21.29 -25.03 -4.97
N ASP A 60 22.55 -25.34 -4.64
CA ASP A 60 23.56 -25.76 -5.62
C ASP A 60 23.17 -27.08 -6.30
N ARG A 61 22.70 -28.06 -5.53
CA ARG A 61 22.19 -29.34 -6.04
C ARG A 61 21.04 -29.12 -7.02
N VAL A 62 20.04 -28.33 -6.65
CA VAL A 62 18.85 -28.05 -7.48
C VAL A 62 19.25 -27.34 -8.79
N CYS A 63 20.21 -26.42 -8.75
CA CYS A 63 20.75 -25.77 -9.96
C CYS A 63 21.51 -26.75 -10.87
N ALA A 64 22.36 -27.62 -10.29
CA ALA A 64 23.14 -28.61 -11.04
C ALA A 64 22.25 -29.70 -11.66
N GLU A 65 21.25 -30.19 -10.94
CA GLU A 65 20.26 -31.15 -11.46
C GLU A 65 19.42 -30.52 -12.61
N ALA A 66 19.04 -29.24 -12.48
CA ALA A 66 18.34 -28.50 -13.53
C ALA A 66 19.19 -28.32 -14.80
N GLU A 67 20.47 -27.98 -14.65
CA GLU A 67 21.42 -27.90 -15.76
C GLU A 67 21.62 -29.27 -16.44
N ALA A 68 21.79 -30.34 -15.66
CA ALA A 68 21.93 -31.69 -16.19
C ALA A 68 20.68 -32.12 -17.00
N ALA A 69 19.48 -31.83 -16.49
CA ALA A 69 18.22 -32.06 -17.20
C ALA A 69 18.15 -31.26 -18.52
N ALA A 70 18.49 -29.98 -18.51
CA ALA A 70 18.54 -29.15 -19.71
C ALA A 70 19.54 -29.67 -20.76
N ARG A 71 20.70 -30.17 -20.32
CA ARG A 71 21.71 -30.78 -21.21
C ARG A 71 21.27 -32.13 -21.76
N ALA A 72 20.46 -32.89 -21.02
CA ALA A 72 19.87 -34.17 -21.44
C ALA A 72 18.67 -34.01 -22.42
N GLY A 73 18.26 -32.78 -22.74
CA GLY A 73 17.13 -32.50 -23.63
C GLY A 73 15.76 -32.64 -22.96
N THR A 74 15.68 -32.39 -21.65
CA THR A 74 14.41 -32.17 -20.95
C THR A 74 13.74 -30.91 -21.49
N GLY A 75 12.49 -31.01 -21.93
CA GLY A 75 11.67 -29.88 -22.41
C GLY A 75 10.88 -29.18 -21.31
N ALA A 76 10.54 -29.86 -20.21
CA ALA A 76 9.94 -29.23 -19.02
C ALA A 76 10.53 -29.77 -17.71
N LEU A 77 10.87 -28.88 -16.79
CA LEU A 77 11.45 -29.19 -15.50
C LEU A 77 10.49 -28.79 -14.37
N ILE A 78 10.08 -29.78 -13.58
CA ILE A 78 9.27 -29.57 -12.37
C ILE A 78 10.19 -29.42 -11.17
N ILE A 79 10.22 -28.24 -10.56
CA ILE A 79 10.84 -28.01 -9.25
C ILE A 79 9.77 -28.31 -8.19
N SER A 80 10.02 -29.29 -7.33
CA SER A 80 9.01 -29.81 -6.39
C SER A 80 9.43 -29.76 -4.93
N ASP A 81 8.59 -29.19 -4.07
CA ASP A 81 8.70 -29.35 -2.60
C ASP A 81 7.89 -30.54 -2.04
N ARG A 82 7.24 -31.33 -2.89
CA ARG A 82 6.41 -32.45 -2.43
C ARG A 82 7.30 -33.51 -1.77
N GLY A 83 6.93 -33.89 -0.55
CA GLY A 83 7.69 -34.85 0.27
C GLY A 83 8.30 -34.26 1.55
N VAL A 84 7.93 -33.02 1.94
CA VAL A 84 8.21 -32.50 3.29
C VAL A 84 7.67 -33.45 4.36
N ASP A 85 8.56 -33.87 5.25
CA ASP A 85 8.30 -34.80 6.35
C ASP A 85 9.12 -34.40 7.60
N ALA A 86 9.22 -35.26 8.62
CA ALA A 86 9.97 -34.94 9.86
C ALA A 86 11.50 -34.86 9.71
N GLU A 87 12.06 -35.26 8.57
CA GLU A 87 13.50 -35.26 8.26
C GLU A 87 13.87 -34.33 7.08
N HIS A 88 12.90 -33.94 6.28
CA HIS A 88 13.06 -33.12 5.08
C HIS A 88 12.25 -31.82 5.19
N MET A 89 12.94 -30.67 5.26
CA MET A 89 12.32 -29.36 5.03
C MET A 89 12.39 -28.99 3.55
N ALA A 90 11.74 -27.91 3.13
CA ALA A 90 11.78 -27.42 1.74
C ALA A 90 12.56 -26.11 1.63
N LEU A 91 13.27 -25.93 0.52
CA LEU A 91 13.66 -24.60 0.07
C LEU A 91 12.37 -23.79 -0.25
N PRO A 92 12.29 -22.49 0.11
CA PRO A 92 11.18 -21.63 -0.32
C PRO A 92 11.04 -21.68 -1.84
N ALA A 93 9.82 -21.90 -2.33
CA ALA A 93 9.61 -22.25 -3.74
C ALA A 93 10.11 -21.16 -4.69
N LEU A 94 9.96 -19.89 -4.27
CA LEU A 94 10.45 -18.72 -4.99
C LEU A 94 11.99 -18.66 -5.09
N MET A 95 12.70 -19.03 -4.02
CA MET A 95 14.18 -19.06 -4.01
C MET A 95 14.72 -20.20 -4.87
N ALA A 96 14.13 -21.39 -4.77
CA ALA A 96 14.54 -22.54 -5.57
C ALA A 96 14.32 -22.29 -7.06
N LEU A 97 13.14 -21.75 -7.43
CA LEU A 97 12.83 -21.34 -8.79
C LEU A 97 13.82 -20.27 -9.30
N GLY A 98 13.99 -19.18 -8.55
CA GLY A 98 14.82 -18.06 -8.97
C GLY A 98 16.28 -18.45 -9.16
N ALA A 99 16.85 -19.23 -8.22
CA ALA A 99 18.20 -19.76 -8.34
C ALA A 99 18.38 -20.60 -9.63
N VAL A 100 17.44 -21.51 -9.93
CA VAL A 100 17.45 -22.29 -11.18
C VAL A 100 17.29 -21.40 -12.40
N HIS A 101 16.36 -20.44 -12.37
CA HIS A 101 16.10 -19.52 -13.48
C HIS A 101 17.37 -18.76 -13.88
N HIS A 102 18.03 -18.09 -12.93
CA HIS A 102 19.25 -17.35 -13.19
C HIS A 102 20.45 -18.25 -13.48
N HIS A 103 20.55 -19.44 -12.88
CA HIS A 103 21.59 -20.42 -13.24
C HIS A 103 21.47 -20.88 -14.70
N LEU A 104 20.25 -21.19 -15.14
CA LEU A 104 19.99 -21.56 -16.53
C LEU A 104 20.17 -20.38 -17.50
N LEU A 105 19.94 -19.13 -17.08
CA LEU A 105 20.31 -17.95 -17.87
C LEU A 105 21.83 -17.83 -18.02
N ARG A 106 22.58 -17.87 -16.91
CA ARG A 106 24.06 -17.77 -16.88
C ARG A 106 24.75 -18.87 -17.71
N THR A 107 24.16 -20.05 -17.78
CA THR A 107 24.67 -21.20 -18.56
C THR A 107 24.17 -21.25 -20.01
N GLY A 108 23.29 -20.33 -20.43
CA GLY A 108 22.71 -20.31 -21.78
C GLY A 108 21.69 -21.43 -22.06
N LEU A 109 21.10 -22.00 -21.00
CA LEU A 109 20.21 -23.16 -21.06
C LEU A 109 18.72 -22.82 -20.82
N ARG A 110 18.38 -21.62 -20.32
CA ARG A 110 16.99 -21.26 -19.93
C ARG A 110 15.98 -21.33 -21.08
N SER A 111 16.39 -21.09 -22.32
CA SER A 111 15.53 -21.19 -23.50
C SER A 111 15.26 -22.63 -23.98
N ARG A 112 15.90 -23.63 -23.36
CA ARG A 112 15.81 -25.04 -23.78
C ARG A 112 14.73 -25.84 -23.04
N LEU A 113 14.15 -25.27 -21.97
CA LEU A 113 13.12 -25.92 -21.17
C LEU A 113 12.14 -24.93 -20.53
N SER A 114 10.95 -25.42 -20.23
CA SER A 114 9.94 -24.78 -19.40
C SER A 114 10.17 -25.03 -17.92
N LEU A 115 9.96 -24.02 -17.06
CA LEU A 115 10.01 -24.18 -15.60
C LEU A 115 8.61 -24.31 -14.99
N VAL A 116 8.36 -25.39 -14.27
CA VAL A 116 7.10 -25.68 -13.57
C VAL A 116 7.37 -25.82 -12.07
N VAL A 117 6.49 -25.26 -11.22
CA VAL A 117 6.64 -25.32 -9.76
C VAL A 117 5.53 -26.17 -9.14
N GLU A 118 5.88 -27.26 -8.47
CA GLU A 118 4.97 -28.02 -7.60
C GLU A 118 5.27 -27.63 -6.14
N SER A 119 4.34 -26.93 -5.48
CA SER A 119 4.62 -26.39 -4.15
C SER A 119 3.41 -26.33 -3.22
N GLY A 120 3.67 -26.56 -1.93
CA GLY A 120 2.71 -26.36 -0.84
C GLY A 120 2.62 -24.91 -0.33
N GLU A 121 3.54 -24.03 -0.73
CA GLU A 121 3.62 -22.63 -0.27
C GLU A 121 2.64 -21.63 -0.95
N PRO A 122 2.44 -21.64 -2.29
CA PRO A 122 1.61 -20.64 -2.98
C PRO A 122 0.13 -20.83 -2.68
N ARG A 123 -0.53 -19.74 -2.27
CA ARG A 123 -1.94 -19.71 -1.83
C ARG A 123 -2.61 -18.35 -2.00
N GLU A 124 -1.83 -17.26 -1.93
CA GLU A 124 -2.30 -15.90 -2.22
C GLU A 124 -1.84 -15.49 -3.63
N VAL A 125 -2.61 -14.63 -4.30
CA VAL A 125 -2.32 -14.08 -5.65
C VAL A 125 -0.88 -13.62 -5.82
N HIS A 126 -0.32 -12.96 -4.79
CA HIS A 126 1.05 -12.44 -4.84
C HIS A 126 2.10 -13.56 -4.94
N HIS A 127 1.88 -14.73 -4.35
CA HIS A 127 2.83 -15.85 -4.44
C HIS A 127 2.92 -16.36 -5.89
N PHE A 128 1.78 -16.49 -6.55
CA PHE A 128 1.72 -16.86 -7.98
C PHE A 128 2.36 -15.78 -8.87
N ALA A 129 2.09 -14.51 -8.57
CA ALA A 129 2.68 -13.40 -9.31
C ALA A 129 4.21 -13.39 -9.17
N CYS A 130 4.76 -13.60 -7.96
CA CYS A 130 6.20 -13.73 -7.76
C CYS A 130 6.77 -14.92 -8.53
N LEU A 131 6.21 -16.12 -8.35
CA LEU A 131 6.70 -17.31 -9.05
C LEU A 131 6.70 -17.12 -10.58
N ILE A 132 5.66 -16.54 -11.18
CA ILE A 132 5.64 -16.28 -12.63
C ILE A 132 6.63 -15.16 -12.99
N GLY A 133 6.68 -14.07 -12.22
CA GLY A 133 7.59 -12.95 -12.46
C GLY A 133 9.08 -13.29 -12.32
N TYR A 134 9.42 -14.36 -11.61
CA TYR A 134 10.76 -14.97 -11.54
C TYR A 134 10.88 -16.26 -12.40
N GLY A 135 9.95 -16.45 -13.32
CA GLY A 135 10.11 -17.28 -14.50
C GLY A 135 9.56 -18.71 -14.43
N ALA A 136 8.57 -18.97 -13.56
CA ALA A 136 7.72 -20.17 -13.67
C ALA A 136 6.65 -19.96 -14.75
N GLU A 137 6.53 -20.92 -15.66
CA GLU A 137 5.53 -20.92 -16.73
C GLU A 137 4.23 -21.60 -16.28
N ALA A 138 4.30 -22.51 -15.30
CA ALA A 138 3.15 -23.12 -14.66
C ALA A 138 3.40 -23.47 -13.18
N ILE A 139 2.33 -23.49 -12.38
CA ILE A 139 2.38 -23.70 -10.92
C ILE A 139 1.28 -24.68 -10.51
N ASN A 140 1.63 -25.77 -9.81
CA ASN A 140 0.71 -26.65 -9.10
C ASN A 140 0.75 -26.34 -7.59
N PRO A 141 -0.23 -25.60 -7.05
CA PRO A 141 -0.28 -25.23 -5.63
C PRO A 141 -0.94 -26.34 -4.79
N TYR A 142 -0.38 -27.55 -4.78
CA TYR A 142 -1.08 -28.77 -4.34
C TYR A 142 -1.72 -28.66 -2.95
N LEU A 143 -1.04 -28.01 -2.00
CA LEU A 143 -1.54 -27.89 -0.62
C LEU A 143 -2.68 -26.86 -0.50
N ALA A 144 -2.69 -25.82 -1.33
CA ALA A 144 -3.82 -24.91 -1.42
C ALA A 144 -5.03 -25.61 -2.05
N LEU A 145 -4.84 -26.37 -3.14
CA LEU A 145 -5.93 -27.16 -3.75
C LEU A 145 -6.45 -28.23 -2.77
N ALA A 146 -5.56 -28.91 -2.03
CA ALA A 146 -5.97 -29.84 -0.97
C ALA A 146 -6.78 -29.15 0.13
N SER A 147 -6.33 -27.99 0.61
CA SER A 147 -7.05 -27.19 1.63
C SER A 147 -8.43 -26.75 1.15
N VAL A 148 -8.55 -26.30 -0.11
CA VAL A 148 -9.83 -25.92 -0.72
C VAL A 148 -10.78 -27.10 -0.80
N ARG A 149 -10.30 -28.27 -1.23
CA ARG A 149 -11.09 -29.51 -1.28
C ARG A 149 -11.58 -29.93 0.12
N THR A 150 -10.72 -29.88 1.14
CA THR A 150 -11.10 -30.17 2.54
C THR A 150 -12.15 -29.18 3.07
N ILE A 151 -11.95 -27.88 2.87
CA ILE A 151 -12.90 -26.84 3.33
C ILE A 151 -14.27 -26.99 2.62
N ALA A 152 -14.28 -27.40 1.35
CA ALA A 152 -15.52 -27.69 0.62
C ALA A 152 -16.26 -28.88 1.24
N ALA A 153 -15.56 -30.01 1.46
CA ALA A 153 -16.13 -31.20 2.09
C ALA A 153 -16.67 -30.93 3.52
N GLU A 154 -15.91 -30.22 4.36
CA GLU A 154 -16.35 -29.82 5.71
C GLU A 154 -17.63 -28.96 5.68
N ARG A 155 -17.75 -28.06 4.69
CA ARG A 155 -18.96 -27.23 4.51
C ARG A 155 -20.15 -28.04 4.03
N GLU A 156 -19.91 -29.01 3.15
CA GLU A 156 -20.94 -29.92 2.65
C GLU A 156 -21.50 -30.77 3.80
N GLU A 157 -20.63 -31.37 4.62
CA GLU A 157 -21.02 -32.08 5.84
C GLU A 157 -21.81 -31.19 6.80
N LEU A 158 -21.37 -29.94 7.04
CA LEU A 158 -22.07 -29.01 7.92
C LEU A 158 -23.45 -28.62 7.38
N ALA A 159 -23.60 -28.46 6.06
CA ALA A 159 -24.87 -28.19 5.41
C ALA A 159 -25.83 -29.40 5.53
N GLN A 160 -25.34 -30.61 5.24
CA GLN A 160 -26.10 -31.86 5.39
C GLN A 160 -26.52 -32.11 6.84
N ARG A 161 -25.65 -31.89 7.83
CA ARG A 161 -25.98 -31.98 9.26
C ARG A 161 -27.03 -30.93 9.67
N SER A 162 -26.99 -29.74 9.08
CA SER A 162 -27.98 -28.67 9.34
C SER A 162 -29.34 -28.98 8.72
N ALA A 163 -29.37 -29.70 7.58
CA ALA A 163 -30.60 -30.16 6.94
C ALA A 163 -31.21 -31.39 7.64
N ASN A 164 -30.38 -32.29 8.16
CA ASN A 164 -30.81 -33.56 8.78
C ASN A 164 -30.99 -33.49 10.31
N GLY A 165 -30.74 -32.34 10.93
CA GLY A 165 -30.97 -32.13 12.36
C GLY A 165 -32.47 -31.97 12.70
N PRO A 166 -32.91 -32.36 13.92
CA PRO A 166 -34.29 -32.14 14.33
C PRO A 166 -34.60 -30.64 14.35
N SER A 167 -35.61 -30.24 13.58
CA SER A 167 -36.06 -28.86 13.45
C SER A 167 -36.42 -28.25 14.81
N LEU A 168 -35.59 -27.31 15.31
CA LEU A 168 -35.89 -26.43 16.44
C LEU A 168 -36.95 -25.38 16.05
N ARG A 169 -38.16 -25.84 15.75
CA ARG A 169 -39.37 -25.03 15.51
C ARG A 169 -40.51 -25.47 16.45
N ALA A 170 -40.28 -25.33 17.75
CA ALA A 170 -41.32 -25.42 18.78
C ALA A 170 -40.92 -24.59 20.01
N ALA A 171 -40.95 -23.25 19.89
CA ALA A 171 -40.72 -22.35 21.02
C ALA A 171 -41.41 -20.98 20.90
N ASN A 172 -41.30 -20.30 19.74
CA ASN A 172 -41.88 -18.96 19.55
C ASN A 172 -42.98 -18.96 18.49
N GLY A 173 -44.21 -18.71 18.92
CA GLY A 173 -45.45 -18.78 18.12
C GLY A 173 -45.63 -17.63 17.12
N THR A 174 -44.74 -17.50 16.15
CA THR A 174 -44.95 -16.65 14.97
C THR A 174 -44.91 -17.52 13.72
N GLN A 175 -46.05 -17.69 13.06
CA GLN A 175 -46.12 -18.37 11.77
C GLN A 175 -45.37 -17.54 10.72
N PRO A 176 -44.38 -18.09 10.00
CA PRO A 176 -43.96 -17.51 8.74
C PRO A 176 -45.10 -17.64 7.72
N ALA A 177 -45.19 -16.68 6.78
CA ALA A 177 -46.16 -16.77 5.69
C ALA A 177 -46.00 -18.10 4.92
N PRO A 178 -47.09 -18.71 4.42
CA PRO A 178 -47.01 -19.96 3.70
C PRO A 178 -46.12 -19.79 2.47
N ALA A 179 -45.16 -20.70 2.30
CA ALA A 179 -44.46 -20.84 1.04
C ALA A 179 -45.48 -21.18 -0.06
N ALA A 180 -45.26 -20.67 -1.27
CA ALA A 180 -46.07 -21.07 -2.42
C ALA A 180 -46.03 -22.60 -2.57
N PRO A 181 -47.15 -23.25 -2.92
CA PRO A 181 -47.18 -24.70 -3.07
C PRO A 181 -46.16 -25.11 -4.13
N ALA A 182 -45.34 -26.12 -3.80
CA ALA A 182 -44.48 -26.75 -4.78
C ALA A 182 -45.35 -27.40 -5.86
N GLU A 183 -45.00 -27.19 -7.13
CA GLU A 183 -45.70 -27.87 -8.23
C GLU A 183 -45.40 -29.37 -8.17
N GLU A 184 -46.40 -30.16 -7.79
CA GLU A 184 -46.36 -31.62 -7.88
C GLU A 184 -46.38 -32.05 -9.35
N GLY A 185 -45.19 -32.07 -9.98
CA GLY A 185 -45.09 -32.38 -11.42
C GLY A 185 -43.68 -32.51 -12.01
N ALA A 186 -42.61 -32.38 -11.22
CA ALA A 186 -41.26 -32.61 -11.72
C ALA A 186 -40.95 -34.12 -11.85
N PRO A 187 -40.60 -34.64 -13.04
CA PRO A 187 -40.05 -35.99 -13.17
C PRO A 187 -38.75 -36.10 -12.38
N GLY A 188 -38.41 -37.31 -11.94
CA GLY A 188 -37.30 -37.55 -11.01
C GLY A 188 -36.00 -36.86 -11.42
N THR A 189 -35.38 -36.18 -10.46
CA THR A 189 -34.03 -35.60 -10.61
C THR A 189 -33.01 -36.73 -10.70
N GLU A 190 -32.78 -37.26 -11.91
CA GLU A 190 -31.48 -37.83 -12.24
C GLU A 190 -30.44 -36.73 -11.97
N GLU A 191 -29.46 -37.01 -11.11
CA GLU A 191 -28.32 -36.11 -10.89
C GLU A 191 -27.66 -35.89 -12.26
N ASP A 192 -27.58 -34.64 -12.73
CA ASP A 192 -26.92 -34.37 -14.01
C ASP A 192 -25.45 -34.83 -13.89
N PRO A 193 -25.00 -35.84 -14.66
CA PRO A 193 -23.65 -36.39 -14.51
C PRO A 193 -22.56 -35.40 -14.96
N ARG A 194 -22.92 -34.20 -15.41
CA ARG A 194 -22.05 -33.08 -15.72
C ARG A 194 -22.02 -32.02 -14.61
N ALA A 195 -22.90 -32.11 -13.61
CA ALA A 195 -22.88 -31.21 -12.47
C ALA A 195 -21.59 -31.39 -11.68
N TRP A 196 -20.91 -30.28 -11.37
CA TRP A 196 -19.70 -30.31 -10.56
C TRP A 196 -20.05 -30.58 -9.10
N THR A 197 -19.28 -31.43 -8.45
CA THR A 197 -19.33 -31.55 -6.99
C THR A 197 -18.87 -30.22 -6.36
N LEU A 198 -19.35 -29.89 -5.15
CA LEU A 198 -18.94 -28.68 -4.44
C LEU A 198 -17.40 -28.59 -4.29
N ILE A 199 -16.75 -29.74 -4.15
CA ILE A 199 -15.30 -29.90 -4.12
C ILE A 199 -14.64 -29.45 -5.44
N HIS A 200 -15.16 -29.88 -6.59
CA HIS A 200 -14.62 -29.50 -7.90
C HIS A 200 -14.91 -28.02 -8.21
N GLU A 201 -16.12 -27.55 -7.91
CA GLU A 201 -16.51 -26.15 -8.05
C GLU A 201 -15.62 -25.22 -7.19
N ALA A 202 -15.34 -25.59 -5.94
CA ALA A 202 -14.46 -24.83 -5.06
C ALA A 202 -13.01 -24.74 -5.60
N GLU A 203 -12.48 -25.84 -6.15
CA GLU A 203 -11.15 -25.86 -6.77
C GLU A 203 -11.07 -24.91 -7.98
N GLN A 204 -12.09 -24.94 -8.84
CA GLN A 204 -12.17 -24.09 -10.03
C GLN A 204 -12.40 -22.61 -9.67
N HIS A 205 -13.19 -22.32 -8.63
CA HIS A 205 -13.31 -20.97 -8.07
C HIS A 205 -12.00 -20.44 -7.49
N PHE A 206 -11.19 -21.29 -6.84
CA PHE A 206 -9.86 -20.89 -6.38
C PHE A 206 -8.94 -20.55 -7.56
N ILE A 207 -8.89 -21.39 -8.59
CA ILE A 207 -8.09 -21.16 -9.81
C ILE A 207 -8.52 -19.85 -10.48
N HIS A 208 -9.82 -19.67 -10.73
CA HIS A 208 -10.35 -18.45 -11.34
C HIS A 208 -10.04 -17.18 -10.54
N ALA A 209 -10.11 -17.25 -9.20
CA ALA A 209 -9.75 -16.13 -8.33
C ALA A 209 -8.25 -15.79 -8.41
N VAL A 210 -7.38 -16.79 -8.54
CA VAL A 210 -5.94 -16.59 -8.76
C VAL A 210 -5.68 -15.99 -10.13
N GLU A 211 -6.30 -16.49 -11.21
CA GLU A 211 -6.16 -15.95 -12.57
C GLU A 211 -6.59 -14.48 -12.66
N LYS A 212 -7.77 -14.16 -12.14
CA LYS A 212 -8.28 -12.78 -12.05
C LYS A 212 -7.36 -11.89 -11.20
N GLY A 213 -6.74 -12.47 -10.17
CA GLY A 213 -5.71 -11.82 -9.36
C GLY A 213 -4.42 -11.54 -10.13
N LEU A 214 -3.94 -12.48 -10.93
CA LEU A 214 -2.74 -12.34 -11.76
C LEU A 214 -2.92 -11.24 -12.82
N LEU A 215 -4.01 -11.30 -13.60
CA LEU A 215 -4.38 -10.25 -14.55
C LEU A 215 -4.42 -8.87 -13.88
N LYS A 216 -4.94 -8.82 -12.65
CA LYS A 216 -4.98 -7.60 -11.86
C LYS A 216 -3.58 -7.12 -11.45
N VAL A 217 -2.67 -7.98 -11.01
CA VAL A 217 -1.28 -7.61 -10.70
C VAL A 217 -0.55 -7.12 -11.94
N MET A 218 -0.66 -7.82 -13.07
CA MET A 218 -0.05 -7.42 -14.35
C MET A 218 -0.55 -6.04 -14.82
N SER A 219 -1.87 -5.81 -14.72
CA SER A 219 -2.48 -4.54 -15.14
C SER A 219 -1.99 -3.30 -14.37
N LYS A 220 -1.43 -3.47 -13.16
CA LYS A 220 -0.84 -2.37 -12.38
C LYS A 220 0.30 -1.66 -13.10
N MET A 221 1.02 -2.39 -13.96
CA MET A 221 2.14 -1.92 -14.76
C MET A 221 1.81 -1.88 -16.26
N GLY A 222 0.52 -1.93 -16.62
CA GLY A 222 0.07 -1.92 -18.02
C GLY A 222 0.36 -3.21 -18.81
N ILE A 223 0.81 -4.29 -18.16
CA ILE A 223 1.19 -5.53 -18.84
C ILE A 223 -0.06 -6.35 -19.18
N ALA A 224 -0.23 -6.69 -20.45
CA ALA A 224 -1.43 -7.36 -20.98
C ALA A 224 -1.28 -8.88 -21.16
N THR A 225 -0.06 -9.39 -21.33
CA THR A 225 0.24 -10.79 -21.65
C THR A 225 1.03 -11.47 -20.54
N LEU A 226 0.70 -12.73 -20.25
CA LEU A 226 1.40 -13.50 -19.21
C LEU A 226 2.86 -13.75 -19.60
N ASP A 227 3.11 -14.05 -20.87
CA ASP A 227 4.43 -14.36 -21.41
C ASP A 227 5.41 -13.18 -21.24
N SER A 228 4.91 -11.94 -21.34
CA SER A 228 5.71 -10.72 -21.09
C SER A 228 5.84 -10.37 -19.61
N TYR A 229 5.05 -10.99 -18.74
CA TYR A 229 5.21 -10.89 -17.28
C TYR A 229 6.15 -11.99 -16.74
N CYS A 230 6.22 -13.13 -17.41
CA CYS A 230 7.04 -14.27 -17.03
C CYS A 230 8.53 -13.91 -17.06
N GLY A 231 9.21 -14.00 -15.92
CA GLY A 231 10.64 -13.63 -15.79
C GLY A 231 10.92 -12.11 -15.86
N ALA A 232 9.90 -11.24 -15.89
CA ALA A 232 10.08 -9.80 -16.01
C ALA A 232 10.44 -9.08 -14.70
N GLN A 233 10.36 -9.77 -13.56
CA GLN A 233 10.75 -9.27 -12.23
C GLN A 233 10.15 -7.91 -11.84
N ILE A 234 8.83 -7.74 -12.04
CA ILE A 234 8.08 -6.52 -11.68
C ILE A 234 7.85 -6.46 -10.15
N PHE A 235 8.95 -6.40 -9.40
CA PHE A 235 9.02 -6.44 -7.94
C PHE A 235 10.19 -5.59 -7.43
N GLU A 236 10.10 -5.14 -6.19
CA GLU A 236 11.20 -4.54 -5.44
C GLU A 236 11.45 -5.37 -4.17
N SER A 237 12.72 -5.55 -3.82
CA SER A 237 13.18 -6.29 -2.67
C SER A 237 13.42 -5.38 -1.47
N LEU A 238 12.81 -5.70 -0.34
CA LEU A 238 13.02 -5.03 0.94
C LEU A 238 13.41 -6.07 1.98
N GLY A 239 14.58 -5.93 2.61
CA GLY A 239 15.01 -6.81 3.68
C GLY A 239 15.70 -8.11 3.25
N LEU A 240 16.15 -8.24 2.00
CA LEU A 240 17.01 -9.35 1.56
C LEU A 240 18.44 -8.87 1.33
N ASN A 241 19.42 -9.67 1.77
CA ASN A 241 20.84 -9.42 1.55
C ASN A 241 21.18 -9.43 0.04
N PRO A 242 22.10 -8.56 -0.45
CA PRO A 242 22.53 -8.54 -1.85
C PRO A 242 22.98 -9.90 -2.40
N ASP A 243 23.64 -10.76 -1.61
CA ASP A 243 24.07 -12.10 -2.05
C ASP A 243 22.88 -13.03 -2.34
N VAL A 244 21.76 -12.85 -1.63
CA VAL A 244 20.51 -13.58 -1.89
C VAL A 244 19.88 -13.08 -3.18
N ILE A 245 19.90 -11.77 -3.41
CA ILE A 245 19.39 -11.15 -4.65
C ILE A 245 20.23 -11.60 -5.85
N GLU A 246 21.55 -11.51 -5.82
CA GLU A 246 22.40 -11.91 -6.96
C GLU A 246 22.29 -13.41 -7.29
N ARG A 247 22.16 -14.27 -6.27
CA ARG A 247 22.03 -15.72 -6.49
C ARG A 247 20.66 -16.12 -7.03
N CYS A 248 19.58 -15.54 -6.49
CA CYS A 248 18.20 -16.01 -6.70
C CYS A 248 17.30 -15.07 -7.50
N PHE A 249 17.59 -13.77 -7.57
CA PHE A 249 16.70 -12.69 -8.04
C PHE A 249 17.49 -11.58 -8.77
N ALA A 250 18.46 -11.97 -9.60
CA ALA A 250 19.47 -11.05 -10.14
C ALA A 250 18.82 -9.95 -10.99
N GLY A 251 19.16 -8.69 -10.70
CA GLY A 251 18.57 -7.51 -11.33
C GLY A 251 17.32 -6.94 -10.64
N THR A 252 16.75 -7.61 -9.63
CA THR A 252 15.69 -7.03 -8.79
C THR A 252 16.23 -5.86 -7.95
N PRO A 253 15.60 -4.67 -7.97
CA PRO A 253 15.99 -3.55 -7.12
C PRO A 253 15.90 -3.93 -5.63
N GLY A 254 16.96 -3.65 -4.85
CA GLY A 254 16.97 -3.90 -3.41
C GLY A 254 17.94 -2.98 -2.69
N LYS A 255 17.46 -1.80 -2.27
CA LYS A 255 18.34 -0.69 -1.85
C LYS A 255 18.89 -0.79 -0.43
N VAL A 256 18.22 -1.51 0.47
CA VAL A 256 18.51 -1.47 1.92
C VAL A 256 19.05 -2.79 2.48
N GLY A 257 19.41 -3.75 1.62
CA GLY A 257 19.89 -5.06 2.06
C GLY A 257 18.93 -5.79 3.01
N GLY A 258 19.49 -6.58 3.93
CA GLY A 258 18.75 -7.30 4.96
C GLY A 258 19.23 -8.74 5.19
N ILE A 259 18.30 -9.66 5.44
CA ILE A 259 18.58 -11.01 5.93
C ILE A 259 19.25 -11.90 4.86
N GLY A 260 20.20 -12.72 5.29
CA GLY A 260 20.94 -13.66 4.46
C GLY A 260 20.38 -15.09 4.46
N PHE A 261 21.07 -15.99 3.74
CA PHE A 261 20.73 -17.42 3.67
C PHE A 261 20.69 -18.11 5.03
N ASP A 262 21.50 -17.67 5.98
CA ASP A 262 21.56 -18.19 7.34
C ASP A 262 20.23 -17.97 8.08
N LYS A 263 19.70 -16.75 8.04
CA LYS A 263 18.43 -16.39 8.70
C LYS A 263 17.23 -16.96 7.95
N LEU A 264 17.28 -16.99 6.62
CA LEU A 264 16.26 -17.65 5.80
C LEU A 264 16.16 -19.15 6.12
N ALA A 265 17.28 -19.85 6.23
CA ALA A 265 17.32 -21.26 6.61
C ALA A 265 16.80 -21.49 8.04
N GLN A 266 17.18 -20.63 9.00
CA GLN A 266 16.64 -20.64 10.37
C GLN A 266 15.11 -20.49 10.39
N ASP A 267 14.55 -19.57 9.62
CA ASP A 267 13.10 -19.32 9.62
C ASP A 267 12.31 -20.43 8.91
N VAL A 268 12.90 -21.09 7.91
CA VAL A 268 12.34 -22.30 7.31
C VAL A 268 12.33 -23.44 8.35
N PHE A 269 13.47 -23.69 9.00
CA PHE A 269 13.60 -24.73 10.03
C PHE A 269 12.69 -24.47 11.24
N ALA A 270 12.52 -23.22 11.69
CA ALA A 270 11.63 -22.88 12.79
C ALA A 270 10.14 -23.15 12.47
N ARG A 271 9.73 -22.94 11.20
CA ARG A 271 8.37 -23.29 10.75
C ARG A 271 8.21 -24.82 10.66
N HIS A 272 9.22 -25.52 10.17
CA HIS A 272 9.26 -26.99 10.07
C HIS A 272 9.19 -27.66 11.44
N ALA A 273 10.07 -27.29 12.38
CA ALA A 273 10.12 -27.85 13.73
C ALA A 273 8.84 -27.61 14.55
N ARG A 274 8.04 -26.59 14.20
CA ARG A 274 6.70 -26.36 14.77
C ARG A 274 5.63 -27.27 14.16
N ALA A 275 5.77 -27.67 12.91
CA ALA A 275 4.88 -28.61 12.24
C ALA A 275 5.18 -30.08 12.60
N PHE A 276 6.46 -30.40 12.84
CA PHE A 276 6.95 -31.73 13.24
C PHE A 276 7.61 -31.67 14.63
N PRO A 277 6.84 -31.44 15.71
CA PRO A 277 7.38 -31.42 17.07
C PRO A 277 7.91 -32.80 17.47
N THR A 278 9.05 -32.84 18.17
CA THR A 278 9.52 -34.06 18.84
C THR A 278 8.61 -34.42 20.02
N ALA A 279 8.65 -35.66 20.51
CA ALA A 279 7.81 -36.10 21.63
C ALA A 279 7.97 -35.22 22.90
N GLU A 280 9.17 -34.65 23.12
CA GLU A 280 9.46 -33.71 24.22
C GLU A 280 8.98 -32.28 23.98
N ARG A 281 8.73 -31.91 22.71
CA ARG A 281 8.29 -30.57 22.27
C ARG A 281 6.84 -30.57 21.78
N ALA A 282 6.13 -31.69 21.90
CA ALA A 282 4.72 -31.80 21.56
C ALA A 282 3.93 -30.76 22.38
N PRO A 283 3.29 -29.76 21.75
CA PRO A 283 2.60 -28.73 22.48
C PRO A 283 1.40 -29.34 23.20
N GLN A 284 1.19 -29.01 24.48
CA GLN A 284 -0.03 -29.29 25.23
C GLN A 284 -1.24 -28.45 24.74
N ALA A 285 -1.26 -28.10 23.45
CA ALA A 285 -2.24 -27.21 22.85
C ALA A 285 -3.57 -27.97 22.65
N ALA A 286 -4.50 -27.76 23.57
CA ALA A 286 -5.88 -28.18 23.42
C ALA A 286 -6.52 -27.46 22.20
N GLY A 287 -6.87 -28.24 21.16
CA GLY A 287 -7.51 -27.76 19.93
C GLY A 287 -6.55 -27.67 18.74
N GLY A 288 -6.55 -28.70 17.88
CA GLY A 288 -5.62 -28.87 16.75
C GLY A 288 -5.88 -27.97 15.53
N GLY A 289 -5.92 -26.65 15.73
CA GLY A 289 -6.07 -25.66 14.65
C GLY A 289 -4.78 -24.90 14.32
N LEU A 290 -4.72 -24.31 13.12
CA LEU A 290 -3.61 -23.41 12.73
C LEU A 290 -3.60 -22.14 13.59
N HIS A 291 -2.41 -21.73 14.04
CA HIS A 291 -2.22 -20.46 14.75
C HIS A 291 -2.63 -19.26 13.89
N ASN A 292 -3.38 -18.31 14.46
CA ASN A 292 -3.80 -17.08 13.80
C ASN A 292 -2.95 -15.89 14.27
N PRO A 293 -1.92 -15.47 13.50
CA PRO A 293 -1.02 -14.38 13.88
C PRO A 293 -1.63 -12.99 13.73
N GLY A 294 -2.85 -12.84 13.18
CA GLY A 294 -3.52 -11.54 13.12
C GLY A 294 -3.05 -10.57 12.03
N PHE A 295 -2.20 -10.96 11.07
CA PHE A 295 -1.59 -10.09 10.03
C PHE A 295 -2.53 -9.03 9.38
N TYR A 296 -3.81 -9.36 9.19
CA TYR A 296 -4.82 -8.48 8.57
C TYR A 296 -5.63 -7.65 9.59
N LYS A 297 -5.80 -8.13 10.82
CA LYS A 297 -6.57 -7.50 11.89
C LYS A 297 -6.02 -7.92 13.25
N PHE A 298 -5.72 -6.91 14.07
CA PHE A 298 -5.14 -7.03 15.41
C PHE A 298 -5.68 -8.22 16.23
N LYS A 299 -4.74 -8.98 16.79
CA LYS A 299 -4.92 -9.99 17.82
C LYS A 299 -4.00 -9.62 18.99
N LYS A 300 -4.44 -9.88 20.22
CA LYS A 300 -3.72 -9.49 21.44
C LYS A 300 -2.32 -10.10 21.49
N ASP A 301 -2.22 -11.38 21.16
CA ASP A 301 -1.01 -12.20 21.28
C ASP A 301 -0.51 -12.62 19.88
N GLY A 302 -0.54 -11.67 18.93
CA GLY A 302 -0.16 -11.85 17.52
C GLY A 302 0.75 -10.73 17.00
N GLU A 303 0.73 -10.53 15.69
CA GLU A 303 1.54 -9.53 14.98
C GLU A 303 1.31 -8.11 15.50
N TYR A 304 2.39 -7.32 15.53
CA TYR A 304 2.31 -5.92 15.93
C TYR A 304 1.50 -5.09 14.92
N HIS A 305 0.70 -4.17 15.44
CA HIS A 305 -0.02 -3.19 14.63
C HIS A 305 0.21 -1.78 15.17
N ALA A 306 0.72 -0.89 14.32
CA ALA A 306 0.98 0.51 14.63
C ALA A 306 -0.25 1.34 15.06
N PHE A 307 -1.46 0.78 14.92
CA PHE A 307 -2.67 1.26 15.57
C PHE A 307 -3.33 0.10 16.33
N SER A 308 -2.79 -0.20 17.51
CA SER A 308 -3.39 -1.11 18.49
C SER A 308 -4.51 -0.41 19.28
N PRO A 309 -5.38 -1.16 19.99
CA PRO A 309 -6.40 -0.56 20.86
C PRO A 309 -5.82 0.39 21.93
N GLN A 310 -4.61 0.11 22.43
CA GLN A 310 -3.92 0.97 23.40
C GLN A 310 -3.52 2.31 22.77
N VAL A 311 -2.89 2.29 21.59
CA VAL A 311 -2.47 3.49 20.84
C VAL A 311 -3.69 4.35 20.46
N VAL A 312 -4.77 3.71 19.98
CA VAL A 312 -6.04 4.38 19.65
C VAL A 312 -6.66 5.05 20.89
N HIS A 313 -6.74 4.33 22.02
CA HIS A 313 -7.32 4.85 23.25
C HIS A 313 -6.49 5.98 23.86
N ALA A 314 -5.16 5.92 23.77
CA ALA A 314 -4.27 6.99 24.21
C ALA A 314 -4.48 8.28 23.39
N LEU A 315 -4.59 8.18 22.06
CA LEU A 315 -4.88 9.34 21.21
C LEU A 315 -6.26 9.93 21.50
N HIS A 316 -7.30 9.09 21.59
CA HIS A 316 -8.65 9.55 21.97
C HIS A 316 -8.63 10.32 23.30
N LYS A 317 -7.95 9.80 24.33
CA LYS A 317 -7.81 10.45 25.64
C LYS A 317 -7.11 11.81 25.58
N ALA A 318 -6.11 11.97 24.71
CA ALA A 318 -5.42 13.24 24.53
C ALA A 318 -6.37 14.29 23.92
N VAL A 319 -7.00 13.98 22.79
CA VAL A 319 -7.82 14.94 22.02
C VAL A 319 -9.21 15.21 22.61
N GLN A 320 -9.72 14.34 23.48
CA GLN A 320 -10.98 14.53 24.21
C GLN A 320 -10.81 15.31 25.52
N THR A 321 -9.61 15.82 25.80
CA THR A 321 -9.36 16.70 26.96
C THR A 321 -9.95 18.07 26.69
N ALA A 322 -10.63 18.65 27.68
CA ALA A 322 -11.20 19.99 27.55
C ALA A 322 -10.09 21.05 27.45
N GLY A 323 -10.35 22.16 26.75
CA GLY A 323 -9.51 23.35 26.76
C GLY A 323 -8.43 23.47 25.67
N ALA A 324 -8.31 22.48 24.78
CA ALA A 324 -7.34 22.50 23.68
C ALA A 324 -7.57 23.64 22.65
N ASP A 325 -8.79 24.18 22.61
CA ASP A 325 -9.23 25.30 21.79
C ASP A 325 -9.07 26.65 22.52
N ASN A 326 -9.26 26.68 23.85
CA ASN A 326 -9.31 27.90 24.67
C ASN A 326 -8.00 28.28 25.41
N GLY A 327 -6.91 27.53 25.18
CA GLY A 327 -5.59 27.78 25.78
C GLY A 327 -5.29 26.97 27.04
N GLN A 328 -6.23 26.15 27.54
CA GLN A 328 -6.01 25.20 28.64
C GLN A 328 -5.63 23.82 28.08
N TRP A 329 -4.45 23.72 27.45
CA TRP A 329 -4.06 22.54 26.66
C TRP A 329 -3.01 21.63 27.30
N ASP A 330 -2.42 22.02 28.44
CA ASP A 330 -1.30 21.30 29.08
C ASP A 330 -1.63 19.84 29.43
N GLU A 331 -2.83 19.56 29.96
CA GLU A 331 -3.24 18.19 30.28
C GLU A 331 -3.38 17.34 29.01
N GLY A 332 -3.99 17.90 27.97
CA GLY A 332 -4.16 17.24 26.68
C GLY A 332 -2.82 16.97 26.00
N TYR A 333 -1.87 17.90 26.10
CA TYR A 333 -0.51 17.73 25.60
C TYR A 333 0.30 16.70 26.41
N ALA A 334 0.16 16.67 27.74
CA ALA A 334 0.78 15.64 28.57
C ALA A 334 0.27 14.23 28.22
N ARG A 335 -1.04 14.08 27.98
CA ARG A 335 -1.64 12.83 27.48
C ARG A 335 -1.18 12.50 26.06
N TYR A 336 -0.97 13.51 25.20
CA TYR A 336 -0.39 13.32 23.88
C TYR A 336 1.07 12.84 23.95
N ARG A 337 1.90 13.36 24.85
CA ARG A 337 3.28 12.85 25.04
C ARG A 337 3.29 11.37 25.43
N ALA A 338 2.40 10.95 26.34
CA ALA A 338 2.24 9.53 26.66
C ALA A 338 1.75 8.68 25.45
N TYR A 339 0.92 9.24 24.56
CA TYR A 339 0.58 8.62 23.28
C TYR A 339 1.80 8.52 22.34
N ALA A 340 2.60 9.59 22.23
CA ALA A 340 3.78 9.64 21.38
C ALA A 340 4.86 8.66 21.86
N GLU A 341 5.08 8.55 23.17
CA GLU A 341 5.94 7.54 23.81
C GLU A 341 5.48 6.11 23.47
N LEU A 342 4.17 5.82 23.53
CA LEU A 342 3.62 4.50 23.13
C LEU A 342 3.80 4.20 21.63
N VAL A 343 3.84 5.23 20.78
CA VAL A 343 4.10 5.08 19.33
C VAL A 343 5.60 4.93 19.05
N GLN A 344 6.47 5.64 19.78
CA GLN A 344 7.91 5.70 19.53
C GLN A 344 8.69 4.58 20.24
N GLY A 345 8.20 4.09 21.38
CA GLY A 345 8.74 2.94 22.13
C GLY A 345 8.31 1.57 21.58
N ARG A 346 7.76 1.52 20.37
CA ARG A 346 7.37 0.27 19.70
C ARG A 346 8.58 -0.56 19.23
N PRO A 347 8.41 -1.87 18.99
CA PRO A 347 9.40 -2.64 18.23
C PRO A 347 9.63 -2.02 16.84
N PRO A 348 10.86 -2.06 16.29
CA PRO A 348 11.15 -1.55 14.95
C PRO A 348 10.18 -2.14 13.92
N THR A 349 9.38 -1.27 13.31
CA THR A 349 8.31 -1.64 12.37
C THR A 349 8.55 -1.02 11.00
N GLU A 350 9.21 0.13 10.95
CA GLU A 350 9.39 0.98 9.77
C GLU A 350 10.86 1.46 9.71
N PRO A 351 11.42 1.80 8.53
CA PRO A 351 12.82 2.24 8.41
C PRO A 351 13.18 3.41 9.35
N ARG A 352 12.28 4.38 9.54
CA ARG A 352 12.47 5.51 10.47
C ARG A 352 12.58 5.15 11.95
N ASP A 353 12.24 3.92 12.36
CA ASP A 353 12.43 3.44 13.74
C ASP A 353 13.91 3.08 14.00
N LEU A 354 14.68 2.82 12.94
CA LEU A 354 16.13 2.56 12.95
C LEU A 354 16.97 3.82 12.78
N LEU A 355 16.34 5.00 12.80
CA LEU A 355 17.02 6.28 12.74
C LEU A 355 17.03 6.97 14.11
N GLU A 356 18.14 7.60 14.45
CA GLU A 356 18.24 8.56 15.55
C GLU A 356 18.55 9.96 15.00
N LEU A 357 18.15 10.98 15.75
CA LEU A 357 18.34 12.39 15.40
C LEU A 357 19.66 12.87 16.03
N LEU A 358 20.47 13.58 15.26
CA LEU A 358 21.71 14.20 15.73
C LEU A 358 21.53 15.73 15.83
N PRO A 359 22.04 16.38 16.90
CA PRO A 359 21.95 17.83 17.02
C PRO A 359 22.79 18.54 15.94
N ALA A 360 22.26 19.64 15.41
CA ALA A 360 22.97 20.54 14.49
C ALA A 360 23.92 21.50 15.23
N GLY A 361 23.71 21.69 16.53
CA GLY A 361 24.48 22.59 17.40
C GLY A 361 23.96 22.49 18.84
N GLU A 362 24.21 23.52 19.65
CA GLU A 362 23.61 23.64 20.97
C GLU A 362 22.08 23.82 20.87
N ALA A 363 21.34 23.30 21.85
CA ALA A 363 19.89 23.42 21.89
C ALA A 363 19.48 24.90 22.03
N VAL A 364 18.46 25.32 21.28
CA VAL A 364 17.97 26.70 21.28
C VAL A 364 16.76 26.87 22.21
N PRO A 365 16.54 28.08 22.78
CA PRO A 365 15.31 28.39 23.50
C PRO A 365 14.06 28.12 22.66
N LEU A 366 13.02 27.55 23.29
CA LEU A 366 11.80 27.13 22.60
C LEU A 366 11.01 28.32 22.01
N ASP A 367 11.19 29.52 22.55
CA ASP A 367 10.63 30.78 22.05
C ASP A 367 11.33 31.31 20.79
N GLU A 368 12.56 30.87 20.50
CA GLU A 368 13.24 31.14 19.21
C GLU A 368 12.75 30.22 18.08
N VAL A 369 12.03 29.13 18.38
CA VAL A 369 11.52 28.17 17.38
C VAL A 369 10.18 28.62 16.80
N GLU A 370 10.02 28.49 15.48
CA GLU A 370 8.85 28.95 14.71
C GLU A 370 7.51 28.57 15.39
N PRO A 371 6.50 29.45 15.37
CA PRO A 371 5.26 29.24 16.11
C PRO A 371 4.44 28.08 15.55
N ILE A 372 3.53 27.54 16.36
CA ILE A 372 2.64 26.43 15.99
C ILE A 372 1.91 26.73 14.67
N GLU A 373 1.43 27.96 14.50
CA GLU A 373 0.69 28.44 13.32
C GLU A 373 1.54 28.47 12.03
N ALA A 374 2.88 28.49 12.13
CA ALA A 374 3.77 28.36 10.98
C ALA A 374 3.93 26.88 10.57
N ILE A 375 4.02 25.98 11.56
CA ILE A 375 4.11 24.53 11.36
C ILE A 375 2.80 23.97 10.81
N THR A 376 1.64 24.33 11.38
CA THR A 376 0.34 23.76 10.97
C THR A 376 -0.07 24.12 9.54
N ARG A 377 0.44 25.23 8.98
CA ARG A 377 0.28 25.58 7.55
C ARG A 377 0.94 24.56 6.61
N ARG A 378 1.92 23.78 7.09
CA ARG A 378 2.59 22.70 6.36
C ARG A 378 1.82 21.38 6.45
N PHE A 379 0.77 21.31 7.26
CA PHE A 379 -0.06 20.12 7.43
C PHE A 379 -1.25 20.11 6.47
N SER A 380 -1.56 18.91 5.99
CA SER A 380 -2.80 18.62 5.28
C SER A 380 -3.48 17.35 5.79
N SER A 381 -4.81 17.28 5.70
CA SER A 381 -5.48 15.98 5.79
C SER A 381 -5.28 15.20 4.50
N ALA A 382 -5.08 13.87 4.62
CA ALA A 382 -4.93 13.02 3.46
C ALA A 382 -6.23 12.94 2.65
N ALA A 383 -6.10 12.71 1.35
CA ALA A 383 -7.21 12.54 0.42
C ALA A 383 -8.14 11.38 0.81
N MET A 384 -9.30 11.69 1.38
CA MET A 384 -10.29 10.72 1.84
C MET A 384 -11.66 11.12 1.30
N SER A 385 -12.20 10.35 0.36
CA SER A 385 -13.38 10.78 -0.40
C SER A 385 -14.66 10.77 0.42
N HIS A 386 -15.47 11.83 0.27
CA HIS A 386 -16.88 11.78 0.68
C HIS A 386 -17.57 10.60 -0.03
N GLY A 387 -18.23 9.73 0.74
CA GLY A 387 -18.69 8.41 0.31
C GLY A 387 -17.87 7.29 0.95
N SER A 388 -16.53 7.39 0.96
CA SER A 388 -15.68 6.52 1.79
C SER A 388 -15.86 6.89 3.26
N THR A 389 -15.71 8.17 3.59
CA THR A 389 -16.14 8.78 4.85
C THR A 389 -17.55 9.35 4.75
N SER A 390 -18.22 9.49 5.88
CA SER A 390 -19.48 10.23 6.01
C SER A 390 -19.30 11.73 5.77
N ALA A 391 -20.40 12.45 5.55
CA ALA A 391 -20.38 13.90 5.43
C ALA A 391 -19.84 14.54 6.73
N GLU A 392 -20.27 14.05 7.89
CA GLU A 392 -19.91 14.59 9.20
C GLU A 392 -18.39 14.53 9.45
N ALA A 393 -17.75 13.41 9.13
CA ALA A 393 -16.30 13.23 9.23
C ALA A 393 -15.53 14.07 8.20
N HIS A 394 -16.02 14.11 6.96
CA HIS A 394 -15.36 14.89 5.90
C HIS A 394 -15.42 16.40 6.17
N GLU A 395 -16.57 16.90 6.61
CA GLU A 395 -16.77 18.32 6.95
C GLU A 395 -16.00 18.69 8.23
N THR A 396 -16.02 17.85 9.26
CA THR A 396 -15.29 18.07 10.53
C THR A 396 -13.78 18.20 10.32
N LEU A 397 -13.17 17.33 9.51
CA LEU A 397 -11.78 17.49 9.06
C LEU A 397 -11.54 18.79 8.31
N SER A 398 -12.45 19.19 7.41
CA SER A 398 -12.27 20.41 6.62
C SER A 398 -12.30 21.69 7.46
N ILE A 399 -13.27 21.79 8.38
CA ILE A 399 -13.41 22.88 9.34
C ILE A 399 -12.14 22.99 10.19
N ALA A 400 -11.68 21.87 10.77
CA ALA A 400 -10.49 21.84 11.62
C ALA A 400 -9.23 22.33 10.90
N MET A 401 -8.97 21.82 9.69
CA MET A 401 -7.78 22.20 8.92
C MET A 401 -7.82 23.67 8.48
N ASN A 402 -8.99 24.17 8.10
CA ASN A 402 -9.16 25.57 7.69
C ASN A 402 -8.94 26.53 8.87
N ARG A 403 -9.48 26.21 10.06
CA ARG A 403 -9.23 26.97 11.31
C ARG A 403 -7.76 26.94 11.76
N LEU A 404 -7.02 25.86 11.46
CA LEU A 404 -5.57 25.75 11.72
C LEU A 404 -4.68 26.52 10.72
N GLY A 405 -5.24 27.06 9.64
CA GLY A 405 -4.49 27.62 8.50
C GLY A 405 -3.81 26.56 7.60
N GLY A 406 -3.96 25.27 7.92
CA GLY A 406 -3.56 24.16 7.06
C GLY A 406 -4.58 23.91 5.94
N MET A 407 -4.59 22.70 5.38
CA MET A 407 -5.49 22.34 4.29
C MET A 407 -6.17 20.99 4.50
N SER A 408 -7.42 20.85 4.07
CA SER A 408 -8.05 19.53 3.91
C SER A 408 -8.15 19.15 2.43
N ASN A 409 -8.18 17.85 2.15
CA ASN A 409 -8.24 17.30 0.81
C ASN A 409 -9.57 16.55 0.58
N SER A 410 -10.31 16.93 -0.47
CA SER A 410 -11.64 16.37 -0.76
C SER A 410 -11.63 14.86 -1.05
N GLY A 411 -10.48 14.33 -1.49
CA GLY A 411 -10.37 13.02 -2.12
C GLY A 411 -11.15 12.90 -3.43
N GLU A 412 -11.10 11.70 -4.02
CA GLU A 412 -11.70 11.28 -5.30
C GLU A 412 -13.24 11.27 -5.36
N GLY A 413 -13.92 11.97 -4.45
CA GLY A 413 -15.37 11.83 -4.23
C GLY A 413 -16.25 12.93 -4.80
N GLY A 414 -15.68 13.97 -5.37
CA GLY A 414 -16.34 15.27 -5.54
C GLY A 414 -16.57 15.97 -4.18
N GLU A 415 -17.16 17.16 -4.22
CA GLU A 415 -17.56 17.90 -3.03
C GLU A 415 -18.81 18.73 -3.30
N SER A 416 -19.72 18.82 -2.32
CA SER A 416 -20.97 19.57 -2.46
C SER A 416 -20.72 21.06 -2.71
N PRO A 417 -21.31 21.69 -3.75
CA PRO A 417 -21.16 23.11 -4.02
C PRO A 417 -21.54 24.04 -2.86
N ALA A 418 -22.44 23.60 -1.98
CA ALA A 418 -22.82 24.34 -0.77
C ALA A 418 -21.66 24.60 0.20
N ARG A 419 -20.54 23.86 0.08
CA ARG A 419 -19.33 24.01 0.91
C ARG A 419 -18.32 24.99 0.34
N TYR A 420 -18.39 25.36 -0.94
CA TYR A 420 -17.31 26.09 -1.63
C TYR A 420 -17.06 27.50 -1.10
N HIS A 421 -17.99 28.05 -0.32
CA HIS A 421 -17.99 29.45 0.14
C HIS A 421 -18.03 29.58 1.68
N ASP A 422 -17.80 28.49 2.43
CA ASP A 422 -17.71 28.51 3.88
C ASP A 422 -16.53 27.67 4.42
N GLU A 423 -16.37 27.60 5.74
CA GLU A 423 -15.26 26.91 6.40
C GLU A 423 -15.22 25.38 6.17
N ARG A 424 -16.22 24.79 5.51
CA ARG A 424 -16.25 23.38 5.11
C ARG A 424 -15.61 23.14 3.74
N ASN A 425 -15.16 24.17 3.03
CA ASN A 425 -14.47 24.00 1.75
C ASN A 425 -13.16 23.21 1.92
N SER A 426 -12.97 22.08 1.24
CA SER A 426 -11.63 21.47 1.17
C SER A 426 -10.72 22.24 0.22
N ARG A 427 -9.68 22.89 0.80
CA ARG A 427 -8.73 23.75 0.06
C ARG A 427 -7.90 22.99 -0.98
N ILE A 428 -7.64 21.69 -0.77
CA ILE A 428 -7.11 20.79 -1.79
C ILE A 428 -8.25 20.01 -2.43
N LYS A 429 -8.38 20.09 -3.75
CA LYS A 429 -9.36 19.35 -4.55
C LYS A 429 -8.64 18.30 -5.39
N GLN A 430 -9.14 17.07 -5.42
CA GLN A 430 -8.46 15.94 -6.06
C GLN A 430 -9.05 15.61 -7.44
N VAL A 431 -8.20 15.62 -8.45
CA VAL A 431 -8.48 15.13 -9.81
C VAL A 431 -7.95 13.71 -9.91
N ALA A 432 -8.86 12.72 -9.90
CA ALA A 432 -8.56 11.29 -9.98
C ALA A 432 -9.18 10.66 -11.24
N SER A 433 -8.74 9.46 -11.61
CA SER A 433 -9.10 8.76 -12.87
C SER A 433 -10.60 8.75 -13.21
N GLY A 434 -11.47 8.54 -12.22
CA GLY A 434 -12.93 8.52 -12.41
C GLY A 434 -13.60 9.89 -12.59
N ARG A 435 -12.88 11.01 -12.41
CA ARG A 435 -13.37 12.41 -12.52
C ARG A 435 -14.66 12.74 -11.75
N PHE A 436 -15.02 11.93 -10.74
CA PHE A 436 -16.25 12.11 -9.96
C PHE A 436 -16.33 13.50 -9.31
N GLY A 437 -17.38 14.25 -9.65
CA GLY A 437 -17.63 15.61 -9.14
C GLY A 437 -16.62 16.67 -9.57
N VAL A 438 -15.74 16.37 -10.55
CA VAL A 438 -14.81 17.36 -11.11
C VAL A 438 -15.57 18.27 -12.08
N THR A 439 -15.86 19.48 -11.63
CA THR A 439 -16.60 20.52 -12.38
C THR A 439 -15.80 21.84 -12.37
N PRO A 440 -16.09 22.82 -13.26
CA PRO A 440 -15.41 24.11 -13.25
C PRO A 440 -15.51 24.82 -11.89
N ALA A 441 -16.69 24.82 -11.25
CA ALA A 441 -16.88 25.40 -9.92
C ALA A 441 -16.05 24.69 -8.83
N TYR A 442 -15.98 23.36 -8.87
CA TYR A 442 -15.15 22.56 -7.98
C TYR A 442 -13.65 22.85 -8.15
N LEU A 443 -13.18 23.03 -9.38
CA LEU A 443 -11.78 23.37 -9.67
C LEU A 443 -11.45 24.82 -9.28
N ALA A 444 -12.39 25.74 -9.46
CA ALA A 444 -12.25 27.15 -9.08
C ALA A 444 -12.27 27.37 -7.55
N SER A 445 -12.92 26.49 -6.77
CA SER A 445 -12.99 26.61 -5.30
C SER A 445 -11.74 26.10 -4.56
N ALA A 446 -10.64 25.86 -5.27
CA ALA A 446 -9.43 25.22 -4.75
C ALA A 446 -8.26 26.21 -4.61
N ASP A 447 -7.47 26.02 -3.54
CA ASP A 447 -6.12 26.60 -3.41
C ASP A 447 -5.06 25.65 -3.99
N GLU A 448 -5.39 24.36 -4.11
CA GLU A 448 -4.54 23.34 -4.72
C GLU A 448 -5.37 22.27 -5.45
N LEU A 449 -4.96 21.94 -6.66
CA LEU A 449 -5.51 20.87 -7.49
C LEU A 449 -4.54 19.68 -7.49
N GLN A 450 -4.96 18.56 -6.91
CA GLN A 450 -4.13 17.36 -6.78
C GLN A 450 -4.47 16.32 -7.85
N ILE A 451 -3.58 16.09 -8.80
CA ILE A 451 -3.62 14.95 -9.71
C ILE A 451 -3.24 13.68 -8.94
N LYS A 452 -4.14 12.70 -8.87
CA LYS A 452 -3.95 11.47 -8.09
C LYS A 452 -3.56 10.29 -8.97
N MET A 453 -2.26 10.18 -9.27
CA MET A 453 -1.72 9.03 -10.02
C MET A 453 -1.89 7.71 -9.23
N ALA A 454 -1.62 7.72 -7.92
CA ALA A 454 -1.70 6.51 -7.09
C ALA A 454 -2.02 6.79 -5.60
N GLN A 455 -2.18 5.72 -4.82
CA GLN A 455 -2.26 5.75 -3.36
C GLN A 455 -1.57 4.51 -2.77
N GLY A 456 -0.87 4.65 -1.65
CA GLY A 456 0.01 3.59 -1.11
C GLY A 456 -0.67 2.25 -0.80
N SER A 457 -1.97 2.28 -0.46
CA SER A 457 -2.77 1.08 -0.14
C SER A 457 -3.29 0.29 -1.35
N LYS A 458 -3.07 0.81 -2.56
CA LYS A 458 -3.35 0.15 -3.85
C LYS A 458 -2.72 0.92 -5.04
N PRO A 459 -1.40 0.88 -5.19
CA PRO A 459 -0.72 1.38 -6.38
C PRO A 459 -1.13 0.56 -7.61
N GLY A 460 -1.18 1.21 -8.78
CA GLY A 460 -1.66 0.61 -10.03
C GLY A 460 -3.15 0.28 -10.06
N GLU A 461 -3.98 0.84 -9.17
CA GLU A 461 -5.44 0.62 -9.15
C GLU A 461 -6.25 1.89 -8.91
N GLY A 462 -7.48 1.88 -9.42
CA GLY A 462 -8.44 2.97 -9.24
C GLY A 462 -9.09 3.04 -7.85
N GLY A 463 -9.79 4.15 -7.65
CA GLY A 463 -10.76 4.35 -6.56
C GLY A 463 -11.79 3.22 -6.48
N GLN A 464 -12.29 2.93 -5.27
CA GLN A 464 -13.29 1.89 -5.05
C GLN A 464 -14.28 2.35 -3.99
N LEU A 465 -15.56 2.44 -4.36
CA LEU A 465 -16.66 2.67 -3.44
C LEU A 465 -17.75 1.59 -3.66
N PRO A 466 -17.97 0.69 -2.69
CA PRO A 466 -19.03 -0.32 -2.79
C PRO A 466 -20.41 0.30 -3.01
N GLY A 467 -21.23 -0.31 -3.87
CA GLY A 467 -22.51 0.27 -4.32
C GLY A 467 -23.50 0.54 -3.19
N HIS A 468 -23.49 -0.28 -2.15
CA HIS A 468 -24.29 -0.08 -0.94
C HIS A 468 -23.83 1.12 -0.07
N LYS A 469 -22.76 1.84 -0.46
CA LYS A 469 -22.34 3.15 0.07
C LYS A 469 -22.66 4.31 -0.89
N VAL A 470 -23.20 4.04 -2.07
CA VAL A 470 -23.61 5.07 -3.04
C VAL A 470 -25.10 5.38 -2.82
N ASN A 471 -25.37 6.18 -1.78
CA ASN A 471 -26.72 6.71 -1.53
C ASN A 471 -27.05 7.84 -2.54
N ALA A 472 -28.25 8.42 -2.46
CA ALA A 472 -28.68 9.49 -3.38
C ALA A 472 -27.79 10.76 -3.32
N GLU A 473 -27.28 11.12 -2.14
CA GLU A 473 -26.36 12.24 -1.93
C GLU A 473 -25.02 12.03 -2.67
N ILE A 474 -24.39 10.87 -2.48
CA ILE A 474 -23.15 10.51 -3.16
C ILE A 474 -23.38 10.33 -4.66
N ALA A 475 -24.52 9.78 -5.08
CA ALA A 475 -24.89 9.65 -6.48
C ALA A 475 -24.99 11.03 -7.18
N ALA A 476 -25.63 12.00 -6.52
CA ALA A 476 -25.77 13.37 -7.03
C ALA A 476 -24.42 14.10 -7.15
N ILE A 477 -23.59 14.07 -6.10
CA ILE A 477 -22.26 14.72 -6.07
C ILE A 477 -21.34 14.13 -7.16
N ARG A 478 -21.46 12.83 -7.45
CA ARG A 478 -20.61 12.11 -8.40
C ARG A 478 -21.20 11.97 -9.80
N HIS A 479 -22.38 12.53 -10.05
CA HIS A 479 -23.14 12.41 -11.31
C HIS A 479 -23.30 10.95 -11.79
N THR A 480 -23.78 10.09 -10.89
CA THR A 480 -23.89 8.64 -11.11
C THR A 480 -25.20 8.07 -10.51
N VAL A 481 -25.38 6.75 -10.56
CA VAL A 481 -26.60 6.06 -10.13
C VAL A 481 -26.44 5.51 -8.71
N ALA A 482 -27.45 5.74 -7.85
CA ALA A 482 -27.47 5.21 -6.49
C ALA A 482 -27.50 3.67 -6.48
N GLY A 483 -26.82 3.06 -5.50
CA GLY A 483 -26.67 1.61 -5.37
C GLY A 483 -25.62 0.96 -6.28
N VAL A 484 -25.15 1.64 -7.33
CA VAL A 484 -24.14 1.11 -8.26
C VAL A 484 -22.73 1.23 -7.67
N ALA A 485 -21.93 0.16 -7.74
CA ALA A 485 -20.55 0.18 -7.26
C ALA A 485 -19.65 1.02 -8.19
N LEU A 486 -18.86 1.92 -7.61
CA LEU A 486 -17.94 2.78 -8.35
C LEU A 486 -16.53 2.22 -8.22
N ILE A 487 -16.07 1.55 -9.27
CA ILE A 487 -14.67 1.16 -9.46
C ILE A 487 -14.10 2.11 -10.51
N SER A 488 -13.23 3.03 -10.12
CA SER A 488 -12.60 3.94 -11.07
C SER A 488 -11.64 3.17 -11.99
N PRO A 489 -11.41 3.65 -13.23
CA PRO A 489 -10.32 3.13 -14.07
C PRO A 489 -8.98 3.18 -13.31
N PRO A 490 -8.07 2.19 -13.50
CA PRO A 490 -6.72 2.27 -12.96
C PRO A 490 -5.92 3.47 -13.49
N PRO A 491 -5.81 3.71 -14.82
CA PRO A 491 -5.13 4.89 -15.33
C PRO A 491 -6.06 6.12 -15.34
N HIS A 492 -5.45 7.30 -15.41
CA HIS A 492 -6.11 8.47 -15.98
C HIS A 492 -6.17 8.27 -17.51
N HIS A 493 -7.36 8.37 -18.12
CA HIS A 493 -7.51 8.18 -19.59
C HIS A 493 -6.96 9.35 -20.42
N ASP A 494 -6.56 10.42 -19.76
CA ASP A 494 -5.88 11.61 -20.28
C ASP A 494 -4.41 11.69 -19.78
N ILE A 495 -3.85 10.59 -19.27
CA ILE A 495 -2.42 10.49 -18.90
C ILE A 495 -1.87 9.11 -19.26
N TYR A 496 -1.23 8.98 -20.42
CA TYR A 496 -0.50 7.78 -20.83
C TYR A 496 1.02 7.98 -20.92
N SER A 497 1.48 9.22 -20.83
CA SER A 497 2.88 9.63 -20.88
C SER A 497 3.17 10.81 -19.92
N ILE A 498 4.43 11.25 -19.87
CA ILE A 498 4.83 12.37 -19.01
C ILE A 498 4.40 13.73 -19.59
N GLU A 499 4.33 13.83 -20.92
CA GLU A 499 3.81 14.97 -21.66
C GLU A 499 2.30 15.11 -21.51
N ASP A 500 1.54 14.01 -21.42
CA ASP A 500 0.11 14.07 -21.09
C ASP A 500 -0.13 14.58 -19.65
N LEU A 501 0.71 14.15 -18.69
CA LEU A 501 0.66 14.68 -17.32
C LEU A 501 0.97 16.18 -17.32
N ALA A 502 1.97 16.63 -18.09
CA ALA A 502 2.27 18.04 -18.25
C ALA A 502 1.11 18.81 -18.91
N GLN A 503 0.35 18.17 -19.82
CA GLN A 503 -0.84 18.75 -20.41
C GLN A 503 -1.97 18.89 -19.37
N LEU A 504 -2.25 17.88 -18.54
CA LEU A 504 -3.25 18.03 -17.46
C LEU A 504 -2.82 19.09 -16.44
N ILE A 505 -1.53 19.21 -16.13
CA ILE A 505 -1.02 20.30 -15.26
C ILE A 505 -1.25 21.67 -15.92
N TYR A 506 -1.04 21.79 -17.23
CA TYR A 506 -1.37 22.99 -18.01
C TYR A 506 -2.88 23.30 -17.93
N ASP A 507 -3.74 22.31 -18.19
CA ASP A 507 -5.20 22.45 -18.17
C ASP A 507 -5.71 22.97 -16.82
N LEU A 508 -5.23 22.36 -15.72
CA LEU A 508 -5.63 22.76 -14.36
C LEU A 508 -5.15 24.17 -14.00
N LYS A 509 -3.99 24.61 -14.51
CA LYS A 509 -3.48 25.99 -14.36
C LYS A 509 -4.17 26.99 -15.31
N GLN A 510 -4.80 26.53 -16.39
CA GLN A 510 -5.68 27.37 -17.21
C GLN A 510 -7.03 27.59 -16.52
N VAL A 511 -7.66 26.54 -15.99
CA VAL A 511 -8.93 26.62 -15.25
C VAL A 511 -8.80 27.44 -13.96
N ASN A 512 -7.73 27.23 -13.18
CA ASN A 512 -7.50 27.99 -11.94
C ASN A 512 -6.03 28.46 -11.87
N PRO A 513 -5.72 29.71 -12.29
CA PRO A 513 -4.36 30.24 -12.24
C PRO A 513 -3.82 30.40 -10.81
N ASN A 514 -4.71 30.58 -9.83
CA ASN A 514 -4.33 30.84 -8.44
C ASN A 514 -3.98 29.54 -7.69
N ALA A 515 -4.61 28.42 -8.05
CA ALA A 515 -4.34 27.13 -7.42
C ALA A 515 -2.94 26.60 -7.76
N ARG A 516 -2.28 26.01 -6.76
CA ARG A 516 -1.11 25.14 -6.96
C ARG A 516 -1.56 23.83 -7.63
N VAL A 517 -0.71 23.21 -8.45
CA VAL A 517 -0.96 21.83 -8.91
C VAL A 517 -0.03 20.86 -8.19
N SER A 518 -0.60 19.86 -7.51
CA SER A 518 0.16 18.79 -6.87
C SER A 518 -0.02 17.45 -7.59
N VAL A 519 1.01 16.62 -7.62
CA VAL A 519 0.94 15.26 -8.20
C VAL A 519 1.22 14.25 -7.10
N LYS A 520 0.26 13.34 -6.87
CA LYS A 520 0.35 12.30 -5.84
C LYS A 520 0.83 10.98 -6.44
N LEU A 521 2.08 10.63 -6.11
CA LEU A 521 2.79 9.40 -6.44
C LEU A 521 2.83 8.47 -5.21
N VAL A 522 3.33 7.25 -5.42
CA VAL A 522 3.64 6.29 -4.34
C VAL A 522 5.13 5.99 -4.38
N ALA A 523 5.72 5.73 -3.21
CA ALA A 523 7.08 5.26 -3.10
C ALA A 523 7.25 3.86 -3.73
N GLU A 524 8.15 3.76 -4.69
CA GLU A 524 8.69 2.56 -5.34
C GLU A 524 10.02 2.93 -6.01
N ALA A 525 10.89 1.97 -6.29
CA ALA A 525 12.15 2.20 -7.00
C ALA A 525 11.90 2.87 -8.37
N GLY A 526 12.55 4.01 -8.60
CA GLY A 526 12.39 4.81 -9.83
C GLY A 526 11.46 6.02 -9.68
N VAL A 527 10.73 6.15 -8.56
CA VAL A 527 9.85 7.30 -8.29
C VAL A 527 10.58 8.66 -8.37
N GLY A 528 11.88 8.72 -8.06
CA GLY A 528 12.67 9.94 -8.18
C GLY A 528 12.88 10.38 -9.63
N THR A 529 12.98 9.43 -10.56
CA THR A 529 13.03 9.71 -12.01
C THR A 529 11.69 10.24 -12.50
N VAL A 530 10.58 9.62 -12.07
CA VAL A 530 9.22 10.12 -12.35
C VAL A 530 9.04 11.53 -11.79
N ALA A 531 9.47 11.78 -10.55
CA ALA A 531 9.40 13.08 -9.90
C ALA A 531 10.19 14.17 -10.65
N ALA A 532 11.35 13.84 -11.24
CA ALA A 532 12.09 14.76 -12.10
C ALA A 532 11.32 15.12 -13.38
N GLY A 533 10.58 14.16 -13.96
CA GLY A 533 9.61 14.42 -15.04
C GLY A 533 8.48 15.34 -14.59
N VAL A 534 7.85 15.05 -13.45
CA VAL A 534 6.75 15.84 -12.86
C VAL A 534 7.17 17.29 -12.59
N ALA A 535 8.38 17.52 -12.08
CA ALA A 535 8.93 18.85 -11.87
C ALA A 535 9.19 19.62 -13.18
N LYS A 536 9.57 18.91 -14.26
CA LYS A 536 9.68 19.49 -15.62
C LYS A 536 8.31 19.76 -16.25
N GLY A 537 7.30 18.95 -15.93
CA GLY A 537 5.88 19.15 -16.29
C GLY A 537 5.16 20.25 -15.49
N TYR A 538 5.90 21.15 -14.83
CA TYR A 538 5.38 22.35 -14.16
C TYR A 538 4.48 22.10 -12.93
N ALA A 539 4.54 20.93 -12.28
CA ALA A 539 3.87 20.74 -10.98
C ALA A 539 4.48 21.68 -9.91
N ASP A 540 3.66 22.20 -9.00
CA ASP A 540 4.13 23.02 -7.86
C ASP A 540 4.52 22.14 -6.65
N VAL A 541 3.90 20.96 -6.49
CA VAL A 541 4.13 20.05 -5.37
C VAL A 541 4.18 18.60 -5.85
N ILE A 542 5.12 17.81 -5.34
CA ILE A 542 5.20 16.36 -5.55
C ILE A 542 4.90 15.68 -4.21
N HIS A 543 3.88 14.83 -4.18
CA HIS A 543 3.43 14.14 -2.98
C HIS A 543 3.79 12.66 -3.06
N ILE A 544 4.70 12.21 -2.19
CA ILE A 544 5.13 10.81 -2.07
C ILE A 544 4.35 10.11 -0.96
N SER A 545 3.55 9.11 -1.31
CA SER A 545 2.86 8.22 -0.34
C SER A 545 3.65 6.95 -0.06
N GLY A 546 3.76 6.56 1.21
CA GLY A 546 4.20 5.24 1.63
C GLY A 546 3.12 4.17 1.52
N HIS A 547 3.52 2.91 1.35
CA HIS A 547 2.63 1.73 1.26
C HIS A 547 1.64 1.59 2.44
N ASN A 548 2.03 2.02 3.63
CA ASN A 548 1.26 1.98 4.87
C ASN A 548 0.13 3.04 4.96
N GLY A 549 -0.22 3.68 3.84
CA GLY A 549 -1.37 4.59 3.71
C GLY A 549 -2.73 3.92 3.97
N GLY A 550 -3.71 4.69 4.43
CA GLY A 550 -5.06 4.20 4.71
C GLY A 550 -5.91 3.94 3.44
N THR A 551 -7.06 3.27 3.61
CA THR A 551 -8.09 3.13 2.57
C THR A 551 -9.45 2.75 3.14
N GLY A 552 -10.53 3.21 2.50
CA GLY A 552 -11.89 2.73 2.77
C GLY A 552 -12.19 1.37 2.15
N ALA A 553 -11.62 1.08 0.97
CA ALA A 553 -11.78 -0.19 0.24
C ALA A 553 -10.59 -0.44 -0.71
N SER A 554 -9.98 -1.62 -0.59
CA SER A 554 -8.86 -2.09 -1.40
C SER A 554 -8.75 -3.63 -1.27
N PRO A 555 -8.23 -4.35 -2.29
CA PRO A 555 -7.84 -5.76 -2.14
C PRO A 555 -6.79 -5.93 -1.05
N LEU A 556 -6.92 -7.01 -0.25
CA LEU A 556 -5.95 -7.32 0.80
C LEU A 556 -4.53 -7.54 0.25
N SER A 557 -4.42 -8.14 -0.94
CA SER A 557 -3.15 -8.35 -1.66
C SER A 557 -2.43 -7.04 -1.97
N SER A 558 -3.16 -5.97 -2.31
CA SER A 558 -2.59 -4.66 -2.61
C SER A 558 -2.24 -3.86 -1.36
N ILE A 559 -2.99 -4.02 -0.26
CA ILE A 559 -2.65 -3.44 1.05
C ILE A 559 -1.34 -4.02 1.61
N LYS A 560 -1.02 -5.29 1.27
CA LYS A 560 0.13 -6.01 1.81
C LYS A 560 1.37 -6.03 0.91
N ASN A 561 1.20 -6.03 -0.41
CA ASN A 561 2.26 -6.40 -1.35
C ASN A 561 2.45 -5.40 -2.50
N ALA A 562 2.19 -4.10 -2.29
CA ALA A 562 2.40 -3.08 -3.33
C ALA A 562 2.79 -1.71 -2.73
N GLY A 563 3.78 -1.07 -3.34
CA GLY A 563 4.45 0.13 -2.82
C GLY A 563 5.46 -0.19 -1.70
N VAL A 564 6.35 0.76 -1.39
CA VAL A 564 7.38 0.64 -0.33
C VAL A 564 7.24 1.74 0.75
N PRO A 565 8.05 1.73 1.83
CA PRO A 565 8.07 2.80 2.82
C PRO A 565 8.38 4.17 2.20
N TRP A 566 7.73 5.22 2.71
CA TRP A 566 7.90 6.57 2.16
C TRP A 566 9.32 7.10 2.35
N GLU A 567 10.04 6.62 3.36
CA GLU A 567 11.44 6.97 3.63
C GLU A 567 12.32 6.72 2.40
N LEU A 568 12.10 5.61 1.69
CA LEU A 568 12.89 5.22 0.51
C LEU A 568 12.53 6.10 -0.69
N GLY A 569 11.24 6.24 -0.99
CA GLY A 569 10.76 7.03 -2.13
C GLY A 569 10.98 8.53 -1.98
N LEU A 570 10.88 9.05 -0.75
CA LEU A 570 11.16 10.46 -0.43
C LEU A 570 12.66 10.75 -0.58
N ALA A 571 13.53 9.89 -0.03
CA ALA A 571 14.98 10.04 -0.17
C ALA A 571 15.41 9.96 -1.65
N GLU A 572 14.88 9.00 -2.42
CA GLU A 572 15.16 8.91 -3.86
C GLU A 572 14.70 10.16 -4.61
N THR A 573 13.50 10.67 -4.30
CA THR A 573 12.94 11.90 -4.88
C THR A 573 13.80 13.12 -4.56
N GLN A 574 14.16 13.29 -3.28
CA GLN A 574 15.03 14.36 -2.78
C GLN A 574 16.38 14.37 -3.51
N GLN A 575 17.06 13.22 -3.53
CA GLN A 575 18.38 13.07 -4.14
C GLN A 575 18.32 13.30 -5.67
N THR A 576 17.33 12.72 -6.36
CA THR A 576 17.20 12.86 -7.82
C THR A 576 16.91 14.31 -8.24
N LEU A 577 16.01 15.00 -7.52
CA LEU A 577 15.70 16.40 -7.79
C LEU A 577 16.87 17.34 -7.47
N ALA A 578 17.66 17.06 -6.43
CA ALA A 578 18.87 17.81 -6.12
C ALA A 578 19.93 17.62 -7.22
N LEU A 579 20.21 16.37 -7.61
CA LEU A 579 21.16 16.04 -8.70
C LEU A 579 20.82 16.74 -10.02
N ASN A 580 19.54 16.86 -10.35
CA ASN A 580 19.04 17.50 -11.57
C ASN A 580 18.82 19.02 -11.45
N ASN A 581 19.13 19.65 -10.31
CA ASN A 581 18.86 21.07 -10.02
C ASN A 581 17.37 21.46 -10.19
N LEU A 582 16.45 20.53 -9.88
CA LEU A 582 15.00 20.70 -9.92
C LEU A 582 14.39 20.91 -8.54
N ARG A 583 15.10 20.56 -7.45
CA ARG A 583 14.56 20.57 -6.08
C ARG A 583 14.01 21.92 -5.62
N GLY A 584 14.60 23.02 -6.07
CA GLY A 584 14.12 24.37 -5.78
C GLY A 584 12.77 24.73 -6.42
N ARG A 585 12.32 24.01 -7.46
CA ARG A 585 11.09 24.32 -8.22
C ARG A 585 9.81 23.74 -7.62
N VAL A 586 9.94 22.73 -6.77
CA VAL A 586 8.80 21.94 -6.27
C VAL A 586 8.86 21.80 -4.76
N ARG A 587 7.70 21.80 -4.10
CA ARG A 587 7.59 21.33 -2.72
C ARG A 587 7.47 19.81 -2.70
N LEU A 588 8.10 19.15 -1.73
CA LEU A 588 7.90 17.74 -1.47
C LEU A 588 6.91 17.57 -0.32
N ARG A 589 5.84 16.81 -0.54
CA ARG A 589 4.87 16.41 0.50
C ARG A 589 5.01 14.92 0.78
N ALA A 590 4.94 14.52 2.04
CA ALA A 590 4.96 13.10 2.44
C ALA A 590 3.68 12.69 3.16
N ASP A 591 3.18 11.47 2.89
CA ASP A 591 2.30 10.74 3.80
C ASP A 591 2.61 9.23 3.85
N GLY A 592 2.05 8.55 4.84
CA GLY A 592 2.28 7.12 5.07
C GLY A 592 2.42 6.81 6.55
N GLY A 593 1.29 6.56 7.22
CA GLY A 593 1.30 6.14 8.61
C GLY A 593 1.83 7.17 9.63
N PHE A 594 1.90 8.46 9.27
CA PHE A 594 2.27 9.57 10.17
C PHE A 594 1.34 9.62 11.38
N LYS A 595 1.92 9.82 12.57
CA LYS A 595 1.26 9.79 13.89
C LYS A 595 1.77 10.86 14.83
N THR A 596 3.07 11.14 14.85
CA THR A 596 3.69 12.06 15.83
C THR A 596 4.56 13.14 15.19
N GLY A 597 5.01 14.12 15.97
CA GLY A 597 5.96 15.15 15.53
C GLY A 597 7.30 14.56 15.07
N ARG A 598 7.79 13.49 15.72
CA ARG A 598 8.97 12.76 15.25
C ARG A 598 8.84 12.22 13.82
N ASP A 599 7.66 11.72 13.40
CA ASP A 599 7.46 11.30 11.99
C ASP A 599 7.69 12.49 11.03
N VAL A 600 7.19 13.68 11.40
CA VAL A 600 7.35 14.92 10.62
C VAL A 600 8.80 15.39 10.58
N VAL A 601 9.51 15.39 11.72
CA VAL A 601 10.91 15.82 11.76
C VAL A 601 11.79 14.88 10.92
N VAL A 602 11.61 13.56 10.99
CA VAL A 602 12.35 12.63 10.11
C VAL A 602 11.98 12.86 8.64
N ALA A 603 10.71 13.11 8.31
CA ALA A 603 10.31 13.44 6.95
C ALA A 603 10.94 14.75 6.45
N ALA A 604 11.04 15.78 7.31
CA ALA A 604 11.72 17.04 7.00
C ALA A 604 13.19 16.78 6.68
N LEU A 605 13.91 16.11 7.58
CA LEU A 605 15.33 15.76 7.41
C LEU A 605 15.58 14.95 6.14
N LEU A 606 14.68 14.03 5.77
CA LEU A 606 14.71 13.27 4.50
C LEU A 606 14.30 14.08 3.25
N GLY A 607 13.76 15.29 3.41
CA GLY A 607 13.55 16.25 2.31
C GLY A 607 12.13 16.80 2.12
N ALA A 608 11.14 16.44 2.95
CA ALA A 608 9.77 16.95 2.80
C ALA A 608 9.61 18.41 3.30
N ASP A 609 8.90 19.25 2.54
CA ASP A 609 8.50 20.61 2.94
C ASP A 609 7.09 20.63 3.61
N GLU A 610 6.26 19.61 3.35
CA GLU A 610 4.85 19.52 3.75
C GLU A 610 4.47 18.07 4.15
N TYR A 611 3.43 17.92 4.98
CA TYR A 611 3.11 16.65 5.64
C TYR A 611 1.60 16.36 5.61
N SER A 612 1.21 15.13 5.26
CA SER A 612 -0.19 14.73 5.08
C SER A 612 -0.59 13.60 6.03
N PHE A 613 -1.72 13.79 6.72
CA PHE A 613 -2.19 12.89 7.79
C PHE A 613 -3.57 12.31 7.45
N GLY A 614 -3.64 10.99 7.33
CA GLY A 614 -4.89 10.26 7.09
C GLY A 614 -5.40 9.57 8.34
N THR A 615 -4.95 8.33 8.56
CA THR A 615 -5.46 7.46 9.65
C THR A 615 -5.36 8.09 11.03
N ALA A 616 -4.26 8.80 11.36
CA ALA A 616 -4.13 9.45 12.67
C ALA A 616 -5.17 10.56 12.89
N ALA A 617 -5.49 11.34 11.85
CA ALA A 617 -6.54 12.36 11.92
C ALA A 617 -7.94 11.72 12.09
N LEU A 618 -8.23 10.61 11.39
CA LEU A 618 -9.48 9.84 11.62
C LEU A 618 -9.55 9.21 13.02
N VAL A 619 -8.41 8.80 13.60
CA VAL A 619 -8.38 8.32 14.99
C VAL A 619 -8.57 9.48 15.98
N ALA A 620 -7.94 10.64 15.75
CA ALA A 620 -8.24 11.85 16.53
C ALA A 620 -9.72 12.26 16.46
N GLU A 621 -10.40 11.99 15.34
CA GLU A 621 -11.83 12.18 15.14
C GLU A 621 -12.72 11.08 15.80
N GLY A 622 -12.14 9.96 16.24
CA GLY A 622 -12.83 8.89 16.99
C GLY A 622 -12.79 7.49 16.37
N CYS A 623 -11.99 7.25 15.33
CA CYS A 623 -11.91 5.94 14.66
C CYS A 623 -11.30 4.86 15.56
N ILE A 624 -12.13 3.89 15.96
CA ILE A 624 -11.71 2.73 16.78
C ILE A 624 -10.99 1.61 15.99
N MET A 625 -10.53 1.87 14.76
CA MET A 625 -9.81 0.92 13.90
C MET A 625 -10.50 -0.45 13.69
N ALA A 626 -11.84 -0.47 13.62
CA ALA A 626 -12.64 -1.67 13.41
C ALA A 626 -12.37 -2.42 12.08
N ARG A 627 -11.77 -1.73 11.08
CA ARG A 627 -11.46 -2.21 9.72
C ARG A 627 -12.67 -2.67 8.89
N ALA A 628 -13.87 -2.17 9.21
CA ALA A 628 -15.15 -2.45 8.51
C ALA A 628 -15.56 -1.35 7.49
N CYS A 629 -14.63 -0.49 7.07
CA CYS A 629 -14.90 0.72 6.27
C CYS A 629 -15.60 0.44 4.93
N HIS A 630 -15.27 -0.69 4.31
CA HIS A 630 -15.84 -1.16 3.04
C HIS A 630 -17.24 -1.78 3.20
N ALA A 631 -17.60 -2.24 4.40
CA ALA A 631 -18.85 -2.95 4.66
C ALA A 631 -20.01 -2.01 5.07
N ASN A 632 -19.77 -0.69 5.07
CA ASN A 632 -20.74 0.33 5.48
C ASN A 632 -21.24 0.23 6.94
N THR A 633 -20.62 -0.61 7.76
CA THR A 633 -20.98 -0.92 9.14
C THR A 633 -20.03 -0.26 10.15
N CYS A 634 -19.54 0.95 9.85
CA CYS A 634 -18.68 1.69 10.77
C CYS A 634 -19.43 1.98 12.10
N PRO A 635 -18.95 1.48 13.25
CA PRO A 635 -19.70 1.56 14.50
C PRO A 635 -19.76 2.97 15.11
N VAL A 636 -18.91 3.89 14.63
CA VAL A 636 -18.70 5.26 15.14
C VAL A 636 -18.97 6.34 14.07
N GLY A 637 -19.82 6.04 13.08
CA GLY A 637 -20.29 7.03 12.09
C GLY A 637 -19.28 7.53 11.04
N ILE A 638 -17.98 7.29 11.18
CA ILE A 638 -16.92 7.85 10.30
C ILE A 638 -16.95 7.29 8.88
N ALA A 639 -16.97 5.96 8.72
CA ALA A 639 -16.76 5.30 7.42
C ALA A 639 -18.04 4.63 6.87
N THR A 640 -19.18 5.32 6.97
CA THR A 640 -20.51 4.80 6.63
C THR A 640 -21.43 5.87 6.07
N GLN A 641 -22.36 5.46 5.20
CA GLN A 641 -23.47 6.28 4.67
C GLN A 641 -24.83 5.88 5.25
N ARG A 642 -24.86 4.98 6.24
CA ARG A 642 -26.07 4.62 6.99
C ARG A 642 -26.39 5.70 8.02
N GLN A 643 -27.59 6.27 7.96
CA GLN A 643 -28.02 7.32 8.88
C GLN A 643 -28.02 6.88 10.35
N ASP A 644 -28.43 5.64 10.64
CA ASP A 644 -28.43 5.08 12.01
C ASP A 644 -27.02 4.89 12.60
N LEU A 645 -25.99 4.90 11.75
CA LEU A 645 -24.59 4.84 12.17
C LEU A 645 -23.91 6.21 12.10
N ARG A 646 -24.23 7.06 11.12
CA ARG A 646 -23.79 8.48 11.05
C ARG A 646 -24.21 9.25 12.30
N ALA A 647 -25.41 9.01 12.83
CA ALA A 647 -25.89 9.56 14.09
C ALA A 647 -25.04 9.20 15.34
N LYS A 648 -24.07 8.28 15.22
CA LYS A 648 -23.11 7.90 16.27
C LYS A 648 -21.73 8.55 16.10
N PHE A 649 -21.58 9.47 15.15
CA PHE A 649 -20.32 10.18 14.90
C PHE A 649 -19.93 11.02 16.12
N PRO A 650 -18.77 10.77 16.76
CA PRO A 650 -18.36 11.45 17.99
C PRO A 650 -17.44 12.66 17.74
N GLY A 651 -16.99 12.85 16.49
CA GLY A 651 -15.92 13.78 16.15
C GLY A 651 -16.35 15.24 16.26
N LYS A 652 -15.37 16.09 16.56
CA LYS A 652 -15.51 17.55 16.60
C LYS A 652 -14.26 18.21 16.01
N PRO A 653 -14.37 19.38 15.35
CA PRO A 653 -13.21 20.06 14.79
C PRO A 653 -12.12 20.32 15.84
N GLU A 654 -12.52 20.61 17.08
CA GLU A 654 -11.64 20.93 18.20
C GLU A 654 -10.72 19.76 18.57
N MET A 655 -11.16 18.50 18.40
CA MET A 655 -10.35 17.30 18.66
C MET A 655 -9.21 17.16 17.63
N ILE A 656 -9.46 17.56 16.38
CA ILE A 656 -8.48 17.53 15.30
C ILE A 656 -7.52 18.73 15.42
N ILE A 657 -8.05 19.91 15.78
CA ILE A 657 -7.25 21.10 16.13
C ILE A 657 -6.28 20.78 17.27
N ALA A 658 -6.76 20.13 18.33
CA ALA A 658 -5.94 19.65 19.44
C ALA A 658 -4.80 18.75 18.96
N PHE A 659 -5.12 17.69 18.21
CA PHE A 659 -4.12 16.76 17.67
C PHE A 659 -2.99 17.46 16.90
N PHE A 660 -3.33 18.32 15.94
CA PHE A 660 -2.33 19.00 15.13
C PHE A 660 -1.52 20.05 15.92
N ARG A 661 -2.12 20.73 16.91
CA ARG A 661 -1.37 21.60 17.83
C ARG A 661 -0.37 20.80 18.68
N TYR A 662 -0.75 19.62 19.16
CA TYR A 662 0.15 18.75 19.93
C TYR A 662 1.31 18.21 19.07
N VAL A 663 1.03 17.75 17.84
CA VAL A 663 2.06 17.36 16.87
C VAL A 663 3.00 18.53 16.56
N ALA A 664 2.47 19.74 16.36
CA ALA A 664 3.28 20.93 16.13
C ALA A 664 4.16 21.30 17.33
N GLN A 665 3.67 21.15 18.56
CA GLN A 665 4.48 21.39 19.76
C GLN A 665 5.62 20.38 19.92
N GLU A 666 5.37 19.09 19.70
CA GLU A 666 6.42 18.05 19.71
C GLU A 666 7.52 18.38 18.68
N ILE A 667 7.13 18.90 17.50
CA ILE A 667 8.09 19.37 16.50
C ILE A 667 8.90 20.55 17.05
N ARG A 668 8.28 21.55 17.70
CA ARG A 668 9.01 22.70 18.27
C ARG A 668 10.01 22.26 19.35
N GLU A 669 9.59 21.37 20.25
CA GLU A 669 10.46 20.79 21.28
C GLU A 669 11.60 19.97 20.66
N THR A 670 11.34 19.22 19.59
CA THR A 670 12.38 18.46 18.87
C THR A 670 13.36 19.39 18.14
N LEU A 671 12.88 20.40 17.42
CA LEU A 671 13.73 21.38 16.72
C LEU A 671 14.62 22.14 17.72
N ALA A 672 14.05 22.59 18.84
CA ALA A 672 14.78 23.23 19.93
C ALA A 672 15.95 22.34 20.41
N ALA A 673 15.67 21.07 20.69
CA ALA A 673 16.68 20.10 21.14
C ALA A 673 17.75 19.78 20.09
N LEU A 674 17.44 19.93 18.79
CA LEU A 674 18.41 19.78 17.69
C LEU A 674 19.20 21.07 17.40
N GLY A 675 18.88 22.18 18.05
CA GLY A 675 19.50 23.49 17.77
C GLY A 675 18.98 24.19 16.51
N LEU A 676 17.77 23.82 16.05
CA LEU A 676 17.12 24.36 14.86
C LEU A 676 15.95 25.29 15.25
N ARG A 677 15.76 26.38 14.52
CA ARG A 677 14.68 27.36 14.75
C ARG A 677 13.46 27.16 13.86
N SER A 678 13.56 26.34 12.81
CA SER A 678 12.42 26.03 11.94
C SER A 678 12.56 24.66 11.25
N LEU A 679 11.43 24.12 10.78
CA LEU A 679 11.42 22.99 9.84
C LEU A 679 12.16 23.32 8.54
N GLU A 680 12.21 24.59 8.13
CA GLU A 680 12.92 25.02 6.92
C GLU A 680 14.44 24.85 7.04
N GLU A 681 15.00 24.92 8.25
CA GLU A 681 16.39 24.58 8.54
C GLU A 681 16.65 23.07 8.57
N ALA A 682 15.61 22.26 8.87
CA ALA A 682 15.69 20.81 8.86
C ALA A 682 15.58 20.20 7.45
N VAL A 683 14.88 20.85 6.50
CA VAL A 683 14.55 20.24 5.19
C VAL A 683 15.79 19.74 4.43
N GLY A 684 15.88 18.43 4.26
CA GLY A 684 16.94 17.74 3.52
C GLY A 684 18.27 17.55 4.28
N ARG A 685 18.35 17.91 5.57
CA ARG A 685 19.52 17.74 6.43
C ARG A 685 19.70 16.29 6.92
N THR A 686 19.91 15.34 6.00
CA THR A 686 20.15 13.94 6.39
C THR A 686 21.50 13.71 7.08
N ASP A 687 22.37 14.72 7.15
CA ASP A 687 23.54 14.77 8.03
C ASP A 687 23.18 14.80 9.53
N LEU A 688 21.93 15.18 9.86
CA LEU A 688 21.36 15.14 11.22
C LEU A 688 20.62 13.83 11.51
N LEU A 689 20.81 12.81 10.69
CA LEU A 689 20.25 11.47 10.88
C LEU A 689 21.39 10.44 10.93
N ARG A 690 21.29 9.49 11.86
CA ARG A 690 22.17 8.32 11.91
C ARG A 690 21.35 7.06 12.02
N GLN A 691 21.80 5.98 11.40
CA GLN A 691 21.23 4.66 11.66
C GLN A 691 21.69 4.18 13.04
N ARG A 692 20.74 3.77 13.88
CA ARG A 692 20.98 3.13 15.18
C ARG A 692 20.75 1.62 15.09
N LEU A 693 21.45 0.87 15.92
CA LEU A 693 21.11 -0.53 16.18
C LEU A 693 19.92 -0.59 17.13
N SER A 694 18.94 -1.43 16.82
CA SER A 694 17.70 -1.60 17.57
C SER A 694 17.75 -2.74 18.58
N GLY A 695 18.71 -3.65 18.46
CA GLY A 695 18.75 -4.92 19.20
C GLY A 695 17.81 -5.99 18.62
N TYR A 696 16.99 -5.65 17.62
CA TYR A 696 16.19 -6.62 16.88
C TYR A 696 16.98 -7.08 15.66
N GLY A 697 17.76 -8.16 15.83
CA GLY A 697 18.73 -8.68 14.87
C GLY A 697 18.34 -8.60 13.39
N PRO A 698 17.13 -9.04 12.96
CA PRO A 698 16.72 -8.93 11.55
C PRO A 698 16.67 -7.49 11.01
N ALA A 699 16.17 -6.53 11.79
CA ALA A 699 16.12 -5.13 11.36
C ALA A 699 17.52 -4.48 11.36
N ASP A 700 18.41 -4.93 12.24
CA ASP A 700 19.80 -4.48 12.32
C ASP A 700 20.68 -5.00 11.16
N THR A 701 20.14 -5.87 10.27
CA THR A 701 20.79 -6.27 9.01
C THR A 701 20.54 -5.32 7.83
N LEU A 702 19.68 -4.31 8.01
CA LEU A 702 19.41 -3.31 6.97
C LEU A 702 20.56 -2.29 6.88
N ASP A 703 20.83 -1.80 5.67
CA ASP A 703 21.68 -0.63 5.41
C ASP A 703 20.83 0.56 4.96
N LEU A 704 20.76 1.60 5.78
CA LEU A 704 20.05 2.84 5.46
C LEU A 704 20.95 3.92 4.86
N THR A 705 22.24 3.65 4.60
CA THR A 705 23.16 4.60 3.94
C THR A 705 22.59 5.20 2.65
N PRO A 706 21.94 4.42 1.75
CA PRO A 706 21.33 5.00 0.54
C PRO A 706 20.16 5.96 0.79
N VAL A 707 19.48 5.84 1.94
CA VAL A 707 18.41 6.75 2.37
C VAL A 707 18.99 8.09 2.85
N LEU A 708 20.17 8.04 3.48
CA LEU A 708 20.85 9.21 4.05
C LEU A 708 21.72 9.99 3.05
N GLY A 709 21.78 9.56 1.78
CA GLY A 709 22.70 10.09 0.76
C GLY A 709 22.60 11.59 0.44
N ALA A 710 21.49 12.26 0.79
CA ALA A 710 21.32 13.70 0.56
C ALA A 710 22.32 14.59 1.34
N ALA A 711 22.95 14.06 2.39
CA ALA A 711 24.00 14.72 3.17
C ALA A 711 25.18 15.17 2.29
N THR A 712 25.46 14.42 1.22
CA THR A 712 26.53 14.73 0.24
C THR A 712 26.30 16.04 -0.53
N PHE A 713 25.08 16.57 -0.53
CA PHE A 713 24.69 17.79 -1.24
C PHE A 713 24.58 19.03 -0.33
N VAL A 714 24.75 18.88 0.99
CA VAL A 714 24.66 19.98 1.96
C VAL A 714 25.72 21.04 1.63
N GLY A 715 25.30 22.30 1.52
CA GLY A 715 26.15 23.42 1.09
C GLY A 715 26.53 23.43 -0.39
N GLN A 716 26.16 22.41 -1.18
CA GLN A 716 26.51 22.29 -2.60
C GLN A 716 25.31 22.49 -3.55
N ARG A 717 24.10 22.12 -3.12
CA ARG A 717 22.89 22.17 -3.95
C ARG A 717 21.66 22.61 -3.14
N ALA A 718 20.61 23.04 -3.85
CA ALA A 718 19.32 23.31 -3.23
C ALA A 718 18.68 22.02 -2.70
N LEU A 719 18.44 21.96 -1.39
CA LEU A 719 17.83 20.81 -0.70
C LEU A 719 16.36 21.04 -0.30
N ARG A 720 15.87 22.27 -0.44
CA ARG A 720 14.50 22.68 -0.11
C ARG A 720 13.88 23.48 -1.24
N HIS A 721 12.58 23.74 -1.14
CA HIS A 721 11.85 24.55 -2.10
C HIS A 721 12.37 26.02 -2.13
N GLY A 722 12.44 26.62 -3.32
CA GLY A 722 12.99 27.97 -3.53
C GLY A 722 12.03 29.12 -3.19
N GLY A 723 10.81 28.83 -2.73
CA GLY A 723 9.80 29.82 -2.34
C GLY A 723 8.82 30.19 -3.45
N GLU A 724 9.28 30.27 -4.70
CA GLU A 724 8.47 30.60 -5.88
C GLU A 724 7.62 29.44 -6.39
N ARG A 725 6.57 29.72 -7.19
CA ARG A 725 5.81 28.66 -7.88
C ARG A 725 6.60 28.06 -9.04
N ASN A 726 6.12 26.96 -9.60
CA ASN A 726 6.63 26.41 -10.87
C ASN A 726 5.73 26.93 -12.00
N PRO A 727 6.02 28.08 -12.64
CA PRO A 727 5.14 28.67 -13.64
C PRO A 727 5.09 27.79 -14.90
N LEU A 728 4.00 27.92 -15.66
CA LEU A 728 4.00 27.47 -17.05
C LEU A 728 5.01 28.31 -17.85
N PRO A 729 5.56 27.80 -18.98
CA PRO A 729 6.35 28.60 -19.89
C PRO A 729 5.61 29.87 -20.30
N ALA A 730 6.33 30.98 -20.43
CA ALA A 730 5.78 32.24 -20.93
C ALA A 730 5.43 32.11 -22.42
N GLU A 731 4.19 31.70 -22.72
CA GLU A 731 3.63 31.71 -24.06
C GLU A 731 3.35 33.17 -24.46
N LYS A 732 4.09 33.68 -25.46
CA LYS A 732 3.77 34.98 -26.07
C LYS A 732 2.37 34.89 -26.69
N ASP A 733 1.54 35.88 -26.38
CA ASP A 733 0.18 36.04 -26.91
C ASP A 733 -0.77 34.85 -26.66
N CYS A 734 -0.63 34.18 -25.49
CA CYS A 734 -1.48 33.05 -25.09
C CYS A 734 -2.98 33.33 -25.34
N LEU A 735 -3.61 32.50 -26.18
CA LEU A 735 -4.98 32.72 -26.65
C LEU A 735 -6.00 32.75 -25.51
N ASN A 736 -5.77 31.97 -24.44
CA ASN A 736 -6.63 31.94 -23.26
C ASN A 736 -6.66 33.27 -22.49
N ASP A 737 -5.51 33.93 -22.32
CA ASP A 737 -5.43 35.22 -21.62
C ASP A 737 -6.02 36.34 -22.49
N ARG A 738 -5.90 36.24 -23.82
CA ARG A 738 -6.56 37.14 -24.78
C ARG A 738 -8.09 36.98 -24.78
N LEU A 739 -8.59 35.74 -24.81
CA LEU A 739 -10.01 35.43 -24.68
C LEU A 739 -10.60 36.03 -23.41
N GLN A 740 -9.92 35.86 -22.27
CA GLN A 740 -10.36 36.44 -20.99
C GLN A 740 -10.32 37.98 -20.98
N HIS A 741 -9.35 38.60 -21.67
CA HIS A 741 -9.28 40.05 -21.82
C HIS A 741 -10.46 40.58 -22.64
N ASP A 742 -10.68 40.02 -23.83
CA ASP A 742 -11.69 40.49 -24.78
C ASP A 742 -13.11 40.22 -24.28
N ALA A 743 -13.33 39.08 -23.59
CA ALA A 743 -14.62 38.72 -22.99
C ALA A 743 -14.94 39.44 -21.66
N ARG A 744 -14.05 40.30 -21.14
CA ARG A 744 -14.24 41.00 -19.85
C ARG A 744 -15.53 41.82 -19.78
N GLY A 745 -16.03 42.31 -20.92
CA GLY A 745 -17.34 42.97 -21.01
C GLY A 745 -18.49 42.03 -20.62
N ALA A 746 -18.54 40.83 -21.19
CA ALA A 746 -19.55 39.82 -20.88
C ALA A 746 -19.42 39.29 -19.45
N LEU A 747 -18.20 39.02 -18.99
CA LEU A 747 -17.91 38.58 -17.61
C LEU A 747 -18.35 39.62 -16.55
N SER A 748 -18.42 40.90 -16.92
CA SER A 748 -18.93 41.98 -16.06
C SER A 748 -20.40 42.35 -16.32
N GLY A 749 -21.15 41.49 -17.01
CA GLY A 749 -22.59 41.63 -17.22
C GLY A 749 -23.00 42.66 -18.29
N ARG A 750 -22.07 43.15 -19.12
CA ARG A 750 -22.34 44.20 -20.14
C ARG A 750 -22.95 43.68 -21.45
N GLY A 751 -23.65 42.54 -21.40
CA GLY A 751 -24.20 41.84 -22.56
C GLY A 751 -23.27 40.79 -23.17
N PRO A 752 -23.78 39.95 -24.10
CA PRO A 752 -22.98 38.94 -24.78
C PRO A 752 -21.94 39.57 -25.72
N VAL A 753 -20.87 38.82 -26.01
CA VAL A 753 -19.85 39.18 -27.00
C VAL A 753 -19.75 38.09 -28.07
N ASP A 754 -19.34 38.47 -29.27
CA ASP A 754 -18.98 37.58 -30.37
C ASP A 754 -17.53 37.89 -30.76
N LEU A 755 -16.67 36.87 -30.80
CA LEU A 755 -15.22 37.00 -30.89
C LEU A 755 -14.67 35.92 -31.82
N SER A 756 -13.74 36.29 -32.70
CA SER A 756 -13.18 35.41 -33.73
C SER A 756 -11.66 35.38 -33.68
N TYR A 757 -11.08 34.17 -33.64
CA TYR A 757 -9.64 33.95 -33.55
C TYR A 757 -9.18 32.84 -34.51
N ARG A 758 -7.91 32.91 -34.90
CA ARG A 758 -7.22 31.78 -35.54
C ARG A 758 -6.69 30.87 -34.44
N ILE A 759 -7.02 29.58 -34.51
CA ILE A 759 -6.51 28.52 -33.63
C ILE A 759 -5.50 27.67 -34.42
N VAL A 760 -4.38 27.32 -33.79
CA VAL A 760 -3.38 26.37 -34.29
C VAL A 760 -3.14 25.25 -33.26
N ASN A 761 -2.42 24.20 -33.63
CA ASN A 761 -2.15 23.06 -32.73
C ASN A 761 -1.30 23.40 -31.48
N CYS A 762 -0.67 24.57 -31.43
CA CYS A 762 0.00 25.10 -30.24
C CYS A 762 -0.96 25.78 -29.24
N ASP A 763 -2.15 26.20 -29.68
CA ASP A 763 -3.17 26.80 -28.82
C ASP A 763 -3.90 25.69 -28.05
N ARG A 764 -3.49 25.47 -26.80
CA ARG A 764 -3.94 24.36 -25.98
C ARG A 764 -4.99 24.81 -24.98
N THR A 765 -5.95 23.92 -24.69
CA THR A 765 -6.98 24.14 -23.66
C THR A 765 -7.79 25.43 -23.88
N VAL A 766 -8.06 25.76 -25.15
CA VAL A 766 -8.70 27.02 -25.55
C VAL A 766 -10.08 27.16 -24.91
N GLY A 767 -10.30 28.27 -24.20
CA GLY A 767 -11.54 28.57 -23.50
C GLY A 767 -11.58 28.12 -22.04
N ALA A 768 -10.62 27.34 -21.54
CA ALA A 768 -10.65 26.86 -20.14
C ALA A 768 -10.36 27.95 -19.09
N ARG A 769 -9.78 29.09 -19.51
CA ARG A 769 -9.54 30.29 -18.69
C ARG A 769 -10.77 31.19 -18.54
N LEU A 770 -11.75 31.03 -19.44
CA LEU A 770 -12.97 31.83 -19.56
C LEU A 770 -14.09 31.27 -18.67
#